data_AF-A0A9X1SLI5-F1
#
_entry.id   AF-A0A9X1SLI5-F1
#
_cell.length_a   1.000
_cell.length_b   1.000
_cell.length_c   1.000
_cell.angle_alpha   90.00
_cell.angle_beta   90.00
_cell.angle_gamma   90.00
#
_symmetry.space_group_name_H-M   'P 1'
#
loop_
_entity.id
_entity.type
_entity.pdbx_description
1 polymer ?
#
loop_
_entity_poly.entity_id
_entity_poly.type
_entity_poly.pdbx_seq_one_letter_code
_entity_poly.pdbx_strand_id
1 'polypeptide(L)'
;MAPLFINKKSGHPEYKLSPLVVSLYRAFPLLVMGLISNGANASCGATGGSVTTPETGNCTISTDGSTLTLDSSFTGLLTYTGNNTALVINSGGSFVYSGATFTGIQATAPSNTSWSLTNAGNASVPAGVGSVDLIGLRTSGNYLITNNGVLVNNSTNGSANTIESSVNNTNLILNNAGTISSINSETLNLTETSTYIINNSVGATISSTSGIPLNISGNNTTIDNYGTISTGNNYAIWNNAGTINITNEVGGTISSTSRTMQLYGTANIINRGLISTAASGSDWAINSNAAITVRNAGTIQNTSGLGAMFWSNTADTLILEPGSVITGFVDAGGGNDLLALGGDTGSDSFNLSLIGNSTQYRHFVLFDKQENSSWTLTNTGTQNWTLSGGLLAIGSGAQLNGNIKNTTNNNVSLQLTGTLNASGNGTTAIQFDGTGQNSLIVDSGSVLAGTNTSLVKNNGGTLTVTGQGSYTGLVNVSNSSGILQIGDNGSGTGGNIGSNITNSGTVVFNRSDNSAYTGVVSGTGALAQSGSGTTTLTKAQTVTGGTTINSGTLQAGIINMIASSSGLQVNGGFFDLNGLNQTLKNLNGNAAGAITMGANNSTTLTVNNTANGVYSGTITGTGSLLKQNSGTLTLAGNVNLTGDVSSNIQVTGGSLLINGGNTVESSSAQISNGSALTVSGSGSTLKSRVATSVGTAGTGILNVSSSGTLLTNTLSGTGSGQVNFDGGILKATASNNAFISGFGATGLALLSGGGTVDSNGFDIATDNAFSGIGLLTKTGAGTFTLTGTSTHTGGTKVSTGVLRLTNAGSIGSSAVAS
;
A
#
# COMPACT_ATOMS: atom_id res chain seq x y z
N MET A 1 -65.06 0.66 91.42
CA MET A 1 -64.10 -0.18 92.16
C MET A 1 -63.15 -0.75 91.12
N ALA A 2 -61.85 -0.51 91.09
CA ALA A 2 -60.92 -0.01 92.09
C ALA A 2 -59.95 1.02 91.44
N PRO A 3 -59.24 1.81 92.25
CA PRO A 3 -58.70 3.12 91.88
C PRO A 3 -57.17 3.18 91.80
N LEU A 4 -56.65 4.39 91.45
CA LEU A 4 -55.45 5.05 92.04
C LEU A 4 -54.06 4.38 91.81
N PHE A 5 -52.91 5.06 91.76
CA PHE A 5 -52.52 6.41 92.16
C PHE A 5 -51.24 6.84 91.41
N ILE A 6 -51.08 8.15 91.34
CA ILE A 6 -49.95 8.99 90.93
C ILE A 6 -48.75 8.81 91.90
N ASN A 7 -47.48 8.96 91.45
CA ASN A 7 -46.66 10.17 91.72
C ASN A 7 -45.12 9.99 91.70
N LYS A 8 -44.48 11.02 91.09
CA LYS A 8 -43.27 11.75 91.52
C LYS A 8 -41.87 11.13 91.36
N LYS A 9 -41.08 11.93 90.62
CA LYS A 9 -39.65 12.25 90.85
C LYS A 9 -38.66 11.09 90.68
N SER A 10 -38.09 10.99 89.48
CA SER A 10 -36.64 10.89 89.27
C SER A 10 -36.39 10.93 87.77
N GLY A 11 -35.41 11.72 87.33
CA GLY A 11 -34.91 11.64 85.97
C GLY A 11 -34.39 10.24 85.69
N HIS A 12 -34.74 9.71 84.50
CA HIS A 12 -34.25 8.55 83.74
C HIS A 12 -33.50 7.42 84.50
N PRO A 13 -33.89 6.14 84.29
CA PRO A 13 -33.46 5.43 83.07
C PRO A 13 -34.49 4.46 82.44
N GLU A 14 -34.18 4.11 81.18
CA GLU A 14 -34.82 3.13 80.26
C GLU A 14 -34.73 1.68 80.82
N TYR A 15 -35.44 0.60 80.41
CA TYR A 15 -36.08 0.04 79.19
C TYR A 15 -37.16 -0.98 79.68
N LYS A 16 -38.18 -1.51 78.97
CA LYS A 16 -38.28 -2.06 77.58
C LYS A 16 -39.77 -2.43 77.22
N LEU A 17 -40.17 -2.14 75.97
CA LEU A 17 -41.15 -2.79 75.05
C LEU A 17 -42.71 -2.87 75.26
N SER A 18 -43.43 -2.09 74.40
CA SER A 18 -44.67 -2.33 73.57
C SER A 18 -46.07 -2.62 74.22
N PRO A 19 -47.27 -2.50 73.54
CA PRO A 19 -47.64 -1.99 72.18
C PRO A 19 -49.01 -1.20 72.04
N LEU A 20 -49.25 -0.65 70.82
CA LEU A 20 -50.48 -0.48 69.98
C LEU A 20 -51.76 0.35 70.34
N VAL A 21 -51.95 1.47 69.59
CA VAL A 21 -53.05 1.95 68.68
C VAL A 21 -54.55 1.95 69.11
N VAL A 22 -55.23 3.12 69.03
CA VAL A 22 -56.42 3.47 68.17
C VAL A 22 -57.22 4.69 68.72
N SER A 23 -57.26 5.76 67.90
CA SER A 23 -58.36 6.69 67.52
C SER A 23 -59.36 7.27 68.55
N LEU A 24 -59.44 8.62 68.57
CA LEU A 24 -60.69 9.35 68.81
C LEU A 24 -60.81 10.60 67.92
N TYR A 25 -61.90 10.65 67.16
CA TYR A 25 -62.49 11.77 66.41
C TYR A 25 -63.05 12.89 67.31
N ARG A 26 -63.17 14.12 66.78
CA ARG A 26 -64.20 15.18 67.05
C ARG A 26 -63.89 16.37 66.11
N ALA A 27 -64.80 17.12 65.46
CA ALA A 27 -66.26 17.18 65.40
C ALA A 27 -66.68 18.04 64.15
N PHE A 28 -67.92 17.87 63.66
CA PHE A 28 -68.67 18.61 62.60
C PHE A 28 -68.85 20.14 62.90
N PRO A 29 -69.40 21.06 62.02
CA PRO A 29 -70.33 20.87 60.87
C PRO A 29 -70.31 21.87 59.63
N LEU A 30 -71.04 21.51 58.55
CA LEU A 30 -71.98 22.26 57.65
C LEU A 30 -71.69 23.61 56.91
N LEU A 31 -71.99 23.60 55.59
CA LEU A 31 -72.82 24.53 54.75
C LEU A 31 -72.18 25.61 53.80
N VAL A 32 -72.34 25.34 52.49
CA VAL A 32 -72.65 26.22 51.31
C VAL A 32 -71.75 27.40 50.94
N MET A 33 -71.17 27.35 49.73
CA MET A 33 -71.32 28.33 48.63
C MET A 33 -70.55 27.85 47.39
N GLY A 34 -71.25 27.64 46.28
CA GLY A 34 -70.62 27.58 44.96
C GLY A 34 -70.42 29.00 44.44
N LEU A 35 -69.24 29.27 43.88
CA LEU A 35 -69.02 30.09 42.68
C LEU A 35 -67.52 30.27 42.44
N ILE A 36 -67.19 30.37 41.14
CA ILE A 36 -65.92 30.80 40.53
C ILE A 36 -64.85 29.71 40.43
N SER A 37 -64.92 28.98 39.31
CA SER A 37 -63.76 28.47 38.59
C SER A 37 -62.82 29.65 38.27
N ASN A 38 -61.79 29.85 39.10
CA ASN A 38 -60.60 30.57 38.69
C ASN A 38 -59.53 29.52 38.43
N GLY A 39 -59.07 29.46 37.19
CA GLY A 39 -57.92 28.65 36.76
C GLY A 39 -56.63 29.17 37.38
N ALA A 40 -56.47 28.99 38.68
CA ALA A 40 -55.19 29.14 39.34
C ALA A 40 -54.36 27.88 39.06
N ASN A 41 -53.20 28.05 38.41
CA ASN A 41 -52.15 27.03 38.37
C ASN A 41 -51.92 26.51 39.79
N ALA A 42 -52.28 25.26 40.05
CA ALA A 42 -51.99 24.63 41.33
C ALA A 42 -50.48 24.35 41.38
N SER A 43 -49.82 24.83 42.44
CA SER A 43 -48.48 24.39 42.82
C SER A 43 -48.59 22.96 43.34
N CYS A 44 -48.26 21.97 42.51
CA CYS A 44 -48.30 20.56 42.90
C CYS A 44 -47.32 20.33 44.05
N GLY A 45 -47.77 19.64 45.11
CA GLY A 45 -46.98 19.41 46.31
C GLY A 45 -45.86 18.40 46.10
N ALA A 46 -44.76 18.82 45.47
CA ALA A 46 -43.56 17.98 45.35
C ALA A 46 -42.83 17.92 46.72
N THR A 47 -43.03 16.84 47.47
CA THR A 47 -42.15 16.51 48.60
C THR A 47 -41.11 15.50 48.13
N GLY A 48 -39.86 15.94 47.92
CA GLY A 48 -38.72 15.05 47.62
C GLY A 48 -38.53 14.62 46.16
N GLY A 49 -39.02 15.39 45.17
CA GLY A 49 -38.75 15.12 43.74
C GLY A 49 -39.66 14.08 43.07
N SER A 50 -40.72 13.61 43.73
CA SER A 50 -41.69 12.69 43.14
C SER A 50 -43.10 13.29 43.22
N VAL A 51 -43.79 13.41 42.08
CA VAL A 51 -45.23 13.71 42.04
C VAL A 51 -45.96 12.38 41.94
N THR A 52 -46.62 11.95 43.03
CA THR A 52 -47.18 10.58 43.18
C THR A 52 -48.69 10.54 43.31
N THR A 53 -49.40 11.65 43.10
CA THR A 53 -50.86 11.71 43.27
C THR A 53 -51.59 12.02 41.97
N PRO A 54 -52.83 11.52 41.78
CA PRO A 54 -53.63 11.76 40.58
C PRO A 54 -54.11 13.21 40.57
N GLU A 55 -53.27 14.13 40.08
CA GLU A 55 -53.69 15.50 39.83
C GLU A 55 -54.30 15.61 38.43
N THR A 56 -55.63 15.73 38.40
CA THR A 56 -56.36 16.19 37.21
C THR A 56 -56.26 17.72 37.15
N GLY A 57 -55.32 18.27 36.37
CA GLY A 57 -55.18 19.71 36.18
C GLY A 57 -53.78 20.15 35.74
N ASN A 58 -53.65 21.38 35.22
CA ASN A 58 -52.36 21.97 34.86
C ASN A 58 -51.51 22.18 36.12
N CYS A 59 -50.28 21.68 36.08
CA CYS A 59 -49.32 21.62 37.17
C CYS A 59 -48.10 22.48 36.85
N THR A 60 -47.76 23.43 37.73
CA THR A 60 -46.50 24.18 37.63
C THR A 60 -45.58 23.78 38.78
N ILE A 61 -44.37 23.29 38.48
CA ILE A 61 -43.37 22.90 39.48
C ILE A 61 -42.15 23.81 39.37
N SER A 62 -41.77 24.45 40.49
CA SER A 62 -40.68 25.43 40.56
C SER A 62 -39.60 25.06 41.60
N THR A 63 -39.49 23.79 42.00
CA THR A 63 -38.61 23.33 43.10
C THR A 63 -37.26 22.82 42.60
N ASP A 64 -36.15 23.35 43.09
CA ASP A 64 -34.80 22.85 42.78
C ASP A 64 -34.57 21.41 43.34
N GLY A 65 -33.98 20.50 42.55
CA GLY A 65 -33.83 19.05 42.81
C GLY A 65 -33.22 18.24 41.65
N SER A 66 -32.96 16.93 41.81
CA SER A 66 -32.17 16.15 40.82
C SER A 66 -32.98 15.30 39.83
N THR A 67 -34.23 14.90 40.15
CA THR A 67 -35.04 14.03 39.27
C THR A 67 -36.52 14.22 39.58
N LEU A 68 -37.35 14.45 38.56
CA LEU A 68 -38.83 14.43 38.65
C LEU A 68 -39.37 13.15 38.02
N THR A 69 -40.22 12.40 38.74
CA THR A 69 -40.92 11.21 38.20
C THR A 69 -42.42 11.48 38.08
N LEU A 70 -43.01 11.14 36.92
CA LEU A 70 -44.45 11.25 36.66
C LEU A 70 -45.08 9.84 36.57
N ASP A 71 -46.21 9.65 37.24
CA ASP A 71 -47.01 8.41 37.19
C ASP A 71 -48.05 8.44 36.06
N SER A 72 -48.45 7.24 35.63
CA SER A 72 -49.44 6.86 34.63
C SER A 72 -50.81 7.54 34.73
N SER A 73 -51.17 8.13 35.86
CA SER A 73 -52.47 8.78 36.08
C SER A 73 -52.48 10.29 35.81
N PHE A 74 -51.34 10.91 35.48
CA PHE A 74 -51.29 12.35 35.21
C PHE A 74 -51.95 12.66 33.86
N THR A 75 -52.81 13.69 33.78
CA THR A 75 -53.53 14.07 32.55
C THR A 75 -53.51 15.58 32.27
N GLY A 76 -52.65 16.35 32.96
CA GLY A 76 -52.59 17.82 32.87
C GLY A 76 -51.38 18.37 32.11
N LEU A 77 -51.32 19.70 31.92
CA LEU A 77 -50.10 20.40 31.49
C LEU A 77 -49.04 20.33 32.60
N LEU A 78 -47.78 20.02 32.28
CA LEU A 78 -46.68 20.21 33.23
C LEU A 78 -45.77 21.35 32.75
N THR A 79 -45.81 22.46 33.48
CA THR A 79 -44.90 23.59 33.30
C THR A 79 -43.81 23.53 34.37
N TYR A 80 -42.54 23.42 33.97
CA TYR A 80 -41.43 23.28 34.92
C TYR A 80 -40.46 24.47 34.84
N THR A 81 -40.25 25.16 35.96
CA THR A 81 -39.43 26.40 36.04
C THR A 81 -38.25 26.33 37.02
N GLY A 82 -37.93 25.15 37.61
CA GLY A 82 -36.82 24.98 38.57
C GLY A 82 -35.45 24.62 37.95
N ASN A 83 -34.38 24.68 38.75
CA ASN A 83 -32.99 24.38 38.32
C ASN A 83 -32.62 22.88 38.38
N ASN A 84 -33.39 22.02 37.69
CA ASN A 84 -33.15 20.56 37.75
C ASN A 84 -32.46 20.06 36.48
N THR A 85 -31.71 18.96 36.61
CA THR A 85 -30.91 18.36 35.53
C THR A 85 -31.55 17.12 34.85
N ALA A 86 -32.68 16.60 35.36
CA ALA A 86 -33.35 15.42 34.78
C ALA A 86 -34.86 15.32 35.07
N LEU A 87 -35.63 14.85 34.08
CA LEU A 87 -37.05 14.48 34.13
C LEU A 87 -37.20 13.02 33.63
N VAL A 88 -37.70 12.12 34.47
CA VAL A 88 -37.91 10.70 34.11
C VAL A 88 -39.41 10.41 34.05
N ILE A 89 -39.93 10.05 32.88
CA ILE A 89 -41.31 9.57 32.74
C ILE A 89 -41.27 8.05 32.87
N ASN A 90 -41.37 7.57 34.11
CA ASN A 90 -41.40 6.13 34.41
C ASN A 90 -42.84 5.71 34.66
N SER A 91 -43.55 5.21 33.64
CA SER A 91 -44.74 4.41 33.89
C SER A 91 -45.09 3.50 32.71
N GLY A 92 -45.54 2.28 33.00
CA GLY A 92 -46.20 1.40 32.03
C GLY A 92 -47.62 1.84 31.67
N GLY A 93 -47.93 3.14 31.74
CA GLY A 93 -49.26 3.72 31.49
C GLY A 93 -49.24 4.78 30.39
N SER A 94 -50.42 5.04 29.80
CA SER A 94 -50.61 5.91 28.64
C SER A 94 -50.97 7.34 29.06
N PHE A 95 -50.17 8.34 28.68
CA PHE A 95 -50.47 9.76 28.82
C PHE A 95 -51.26 10.28 27.60
N VAL A 96 -52.45 10.85 27.82
CA VAL A 96 -53.33 11.40 26.76
C VAL A 96 -53.67 12.85 27.08
N TYR A 97 -53.27 13.79 26.21
CA TYR A 97 -53.55 15.22 26.38
C TYR A 97 -54.98 15.59 25.95
N SER A 98 -55.71 16.47 26.65
CA SER A 98 -57.09 16.85 26.28
C SER A 98 -57.38 18.36 26.31
N GLY A 99 -56.36 19.23 26.29
CA GLY A 99 -56.49 20.70 26.39
C GLY A 99 -56.66 21.41 25.03
N ALA A 100 -57.25 22.61 25.03
CA ALA A 100 -57.58 23.35 23.79
C ALA A 100 -56.43 24.24 23.24
N THR A 101 -55.41 24.56 24.04
CA THR A 101 -54.32 25.47 23.65
C THR A 101 -53.04 25.25 24.47
N PHE A 102 -51.92 24.95 23.78
CA PHE A 102 -50.49 24.94 24.19
C PHE A 102 -49.87 23.70 24.89
N THR A 103 -48.61 23.46 24.49
CA THR A 103 -47.57 22.41 24.75
C THR A 103 -47.77 21.36 25.85
N GLY A 104 -47.37 20.10 25.61
CA GLY A 104 -47.37 19.02 26.61
C GLY A 104 -46.34 19.20 27.73
N ILE A 105 -45.07 18.85 27.48
CA ILE A 105 -43.94 19.07 28.42
C ILE A 105 -43.15 20.29 27.94
N GLN A 106 -43.08 21.33 28.78
CA GLN A 106 -42.31 22.54 28.50
C GLN A 106 -41.16 22.69 29.51
N ALA A 107 -39.92 22.69 29.03
CA ALA A 107 -38.74 23.03 29.84
C ALA A 107 -38.47 24.54 29.74
N THR A 108 -38.59 25.24 30.87
CA THR A 108 -38.32 26.68 30.99
C THR A 108 -37.36 26.95 32.16
N ALA A 109 -36.09 26.55 32.02
CA ALA A 109 -35.04 26.73 33.03
C ALA A 109 -34.04 27.83 32.64
N PRO A 110 -33.27 28.42 33.58
CA PRO A 110 -32.21 29.38 33.23
C PRO A 110 -31.11 28.73 32.39
N SER A 111 -30.43 29.57 31.60
CA SER A 111 -29.39 29.17 30.64
C SER A 111 -28.24 28.41 31.31
N ASN A 112 -27.76 27.35 30.63
CA ASN A 112 -26.59 26.49 30.95
C ASN A 112 -26.83 25.24 31.83
N THR A 113 -27.98 24.57 31.73
CA THR A 113 -28.22 23.26 32.39
C THR A 113 -28.31 22.11 31.38
N SER A 114 -27.97 20.89 31.80
CA SER A 114 -28.17 19.65 31.00
C SER A 114 -29.46 18.98 31.47
N TRP A 115 -30.28 18.51 30.53
CA TRP A 115 -31.59 17.91 30.75
C TRP A 115 -31.64 16.51 30.16
N SER A 116 -32.11 15.53 30.94
CA SER A 116 -32.42 14.19 30.46
C SER A 116 -33.93 13.93 30.53
N LEU A 117 -34.53 13.44 29.45
CA LEU A 117 -35.90 12.97 29.35
C LEU A 117 -35.89 11.49 28.96
N THR A 118 -36.57 10.63 29.73
CA THR A 118 -36.74 9.21 29.38
C THR A 118 -38.23 8.87 29.28
N ASN A 119 -38.68 8.37 28.13
CA ASN A 119 -40.01 7.79 27.91
C ASN A 119 -39.92 6.27 27.81
N ALA A 120 -40.71 5.56 28.63
CA ALA A 120 -40.85 4.10 28.57
C ALA A 120 -42.29 3.63 28.26
N GLY A 121 -43.23 4.55 28.04
CA GLY A 121 -44.66 4.27 27.86
C GLY A 121 -45.27 4.96 26.62
N ASN A 122 -46.59 5.09 26.58
CA ASN A 122 -47.31 5.73 25.47
C ASN A 122 -47.67 7.17 25.84
N ALA A 123 -47.28 8.16 25.06
CA ALA A 123 -47.73 9.54 25.18
C ALA A 123 -48.35 9.99 23.86
N SER A 124 -49.55 10.58 23.91
CA SER A 124 -50.23 11.02 22.70
C SER A 124 -50.98 12.35 22.82
N VAL A 125 -50.97 13.11 21.73
CA VAL A 125 -51.86 14.26 21.49
C VAL A 125 -53.02 13.77 20.61
N PRO A 126 -54.29 13.78 21.06
CA PRO A 126 -55.45 13.36 20.27
C PRO A 126 -55.78 14.29 19.10
N ALA A 127 -56.61 13.78 18.19
CA ALA A 127 -57.18 14.56 17.08
C ALA A 127 -58.10 15.70 17.57
N GLY A 128 -58.16 16.79 16.81
CA GLY A 128 -59.03 17.95 17.09
C GLY A 128 -58.48 18.96 18.11
N VAL A 129 -57.34 18.68 18.74
CA VAL A 129 -56.60 19.60 19.61
C VAL A 129 -55.88 20.66 18.75
N GLY A 130 -55.75 21.91 19.23
CA GLY A 130 -55.05 22.99 18.53
C GLY A 130 -53.53 22.78 18.38
N SER A 131 -52.78 23.83 18.04
CA SER A 131 -51.31 23.74 17.86
C SER A 131 -50.61 23.41 19.19
N VAL A 132 -50.15 22.16 19.37
CA VAL A 132 -49.55 21.66 20.62
C VAL A 132 -48.34 20.78 20.30
N ASP A 133 -47.16 21.15 20.79
CA ASP A 133 -45.99 20.26 20.76
C ASP A 133 -46.03 19.29 21.94
N LEU A 134 -45.77 18.00 21.72
CA LEU A 134 -45.74 17.03 22.82
C LEU A 134 -44.52 17.29 23.74
N ILE A 135 -43.36 17.58 23.16
CA ILE A 135 -42.13 18.02 23.86
C ILE A 135 -41.67 19.35 23.28
N GLY A 136 -41.77 20.43 24.06
CA GLY A 136 -41.33 21.78 23.67
C GLY A 136 -40.07 22.22 24.42
N LEU A 137 -38.96 22.36 23.71
CA LEU A 137 -37.68 22.82 24.27
C LEU A 137 -37.51 24.30 23.96
N ARG A 138 -37.70 25.15 24.99
CA ARG A 138 -37.78 26.61 24.85
C ARG A 138 -36.64 27.36 25.56
N THR A 139 -35.65 26.66 26.11
CA THR A 139 -34.49 27.27 26.79
C THR A 139 -33.17 26.65 26.36
N SER A 140 -32.10 27.45 26.26
CA SER A 140 -30.76 27.00 25.87
C SER A 140 -30.15 26.00 26.87
N GLY A 141 -29.72 24.83 26.39
CA GLY A 141 -29.05 23.80 27.20
C GLY A 141 -28.56 22.60 26.40
N ASN A 142 -28.08 21.56 27.10
CA ASN A 142 -27.86 20.24 26.51
C ASN A 142 -29.07 19.35 26.82
N TYR A 143 -29.64 18.69 25.83
CA TYR A 143 -30.80 17.80 26.00
C TYR A 143 -30.46 16.38 25.58
N LEU A 144 -30.84 15.41 26.41
CA LEU A 144 -30.82 13.98 26.10
C LEU A 144 -32.25 13.45 26.19
N ILE A 145 -32.81 12.98 25.09
CA ILE A 145 -34.12 12.35 25.04
C ILE A 145 -33.92 10.87 24.74
N THR A 146 -34.45 9.99 25.58
CA THR A 146 -34.45 8.54 25.37
C THR A 146 -35.89 8.08 25.25
N ASN A 147 -36.29 7.54 24.09
CA ASN A 147 -37.63 7.02 23.84
C ASN A 147 -37.61 5.50 23.65
N ASN A 148 -38.19 4.76 24.58
CA ASN A 148 -38.39 3.31 24.48
C ASN A 148 -39.86 2.92 24.25
N GLY A 149 -40.76 3.91 24.16
CA GLY A 149 -42.21 3.72 24.05
C GLY A 149 -42.79 4.41 22.81
N VAL A 150 -44.02 4.91 22.91
CA VAL A 150 -44.76 5.49 21.78
C VAL A 150 -45.02 6.98 22.04
N LEU A 151 -44.53 7.88 21.20
CA LEU A 151 -44.79 9.32 21.22
C LEU A 151 -45.57 9.70 19.96
N VAL A 152 -46.85 10.06 20.08
CA VAL A 152 -47.72 10.25 18.90
C VAL A 152 -48.45 11.58 18.94
N ASN A 153 -48.26 12.42 17.93
CA ASN A 153 -49.08 13.60 17.72
C ASN A 153 -50.15 13.35 16.64
N ASN A 154 -51.37 13.05 17.08
CA ASN A 154 -52.54 12.88 16.20
C ASN A 154 -53.27 14.19 15.92
N SER A 155 -52.71 15.36 16.26
CA SER A 155 -53.34 16.64 15.91
C SER A 155 -53.50 16.76 14.40
N THR A 156 -54.73 17.11 14.01
CA THR A 156 -55.10 17.34 12.61
C THR A 156 -55.20 18.83 12.28
N ASN A 157 -55.07 19.72 13.29
CA ASN A 157 -55.26 21.17 13.22
C ASN A 157 -54.00 21.91 13.72
N GLY A 158 -53.28 22.63 12.84
CA GLY A 158 -52.14 23.50 13.19
C GLY A 158 -50.74 22.89 12.97
N SER A 159 -49.70 23.64 13.31
CA SER A 159 -48.26 23.29 13.13
C SER A 159 -47.68 22.52 14.32
N ALA A 160 -48.42 21.55 14.85
CA ALA A 160 -48.16 20.89 16.13
C ALA A 160 -47.09 19.80 16.03
N ASN A 161 -45.93 19.93 16.69
CA ASN A 161 -44.84 18.96 16.55
C ASN A 161 -44.89 17.83 17.58
N THR A 162 -44.18 16.72 17.36
CA THR A 162 -43.97 15.75 18.47
C THR A 162 -42.83 16.23 19.36
N ILE A 163 -41.73 16.67 18.76
CA ILE A 163 -40.63 17.33 19.45
C ILE A 163 -40.33 18.63 18.71
N GLU A 164 -40.37 19.76 19.42
CA GLU A 164 -39.95 21.05 18.88
C GLU A 164 -38.81 21.63 19.72
N SER A 165 -37.72 21.98 19.05
CA SER A 165 -36.63 22.79 19.60
C SER A 165 -36.64 24.14 18.88
N SER A 166 -36.91 25.24 19.59
CA SER A 166 -37.09 26.57 18.99
C SER A 166 -36.15 27.65 19.55
N VAL A 167 -35.03 27.24 20.15
CA VAL A 167 -34.02 28.13 20.74
C VAL A 167 -32.62 27.57 20.51
N ASN A 168 -31.59 28.42 20.61
CA ASN A 168 -30.19 28.02 20.53
C ASN A 168 -29.80 27.07 21.67
N ASN A 169 -29.96 25.77 21.45
CA ASN A 169 -29.47 24.71 22.32
C ASN A 169 -28.00 24.40 21.99
N THR A 170 -27.23 23.99 23.00
CA THR A 170 -25.82 23.64 22.79
C THR A 170 -25.72 22.27 22.13
N ASN A 171 -26.46 21.27 22.60
CA ASN A 171 -26.59 19.94 22.00
C ASN A 171 -27.97 19.32 22.28
N LEU A 172 -28.56 18.61 21.32
CA LEU A 172 -29.71 17.74 21.56
C LEU A 172 -29.42 16.33 21.02
N ILE A 173 -29.49 15.33 21.89
CA ILE A 173 -29.30 13.91 21.59
C ILE A 173 -30.65 13.21 21.76
N LEU A 174 -31.11 12.52 20.73
CA LEU A 174 -32.30 11.69 20.76
C LEU A 174 -31.90 10.22 20.54
N ASN A 175 -32.14 9.38 21.54
CA ASN A 175 -32.01 7.93 21.45
C ASN A 175 -33.41 7.32 21.34
N ASN A 176 -33.84 6.96 20.13
CA ASN A 176 -35.12 6.33 19.87
C ASN A 176 -34.97 4.80 19.72
N ALA A 177 -35.69 4.06 20.54
CA ALA A 177 -35.91 2.61 20.46
C ALA A 177 -37.40 2.25 20.29
N GLY A 178 -38.29 3.25 20.26
CA GLY A 178 -39.73 3.07 20.13
C GLY A 178 -40.32 3.78 18.90
N THR A 179 -41.57 4.24 19.00
CA THR A 179 -42.26 4.97 17.93
C THR A 179 -42.35 6.45 18.27
N ILE A 180 -42.01 7.32 17.33
CA ILE A 180 -42.30 8.75 17.36
C ILE A 180 -43.06 9.07 16.06
N SER A 181 -44.28 9.59 16.14
CA SER A 181 -45.03 9.86 14.91
C SER A 181 -45.98 11.05 14.97
N SER A 182 -46.25 11.66 13.82
CA SER A 182 -47.26 12.70 13.64
C SER A 182 -48.23 12.40 12.50
N ILE A 183 -49.42 13.00 12.49
CA ILE A 183 -50.35 12.89 11.35
C ILE A 183 -50.07 13.98 10.30
N ASN A 184 -50.30 15.26 10.61
CA ASN A 184 -50.29 16.35 9.63
C ASN A 184 -49.17 17.39 9.76
N SER A 185 -48.37 17.31 10.82
CA SER A 185 -47.33 18.30 11.15
C SER A 185 -45.97 17.63 11.22
N GLU A 186 -44.89 18.40 11.41
CA GLU A 186 -43.57 17.84 11.57
C GLU A 186 -43.48 16.93 12.80
N THR A 187 -42.77 15.80 12.69
CA THR A 187 -42.61 14.91 13.86
C THR A 187 -41.56 15.51 14.79
N LEU A 188 -40.38 15.81 14.25
CA LEU A 188 -39.33 16.57 14.91
C LEU A 188 -39.10 17.86 14.12
N ASN A 189 -39.36 19.00 14.77
CA ASN A 189 -39.03 20.32 14.25
C ASN A 189 -37.85 20.88 15.06
N LEU A 190 -36.66 20.78 14.49
CA LEU A 190 -35.39 21.11 15.13
C LEU A 190 -34.86 22.40 14.51
N THR A 191 -35.28 23.53 15.06
CA THR A 191 -34.90 24.86 14.57
C THR A 191 -33.82 25.49 15.44
N GLU A 192 -33.04 26.42 14.84
CA GLU A 192 -31.94 27.20 15.45
C GLU A 192 -30.52 26.57 15.39
N THR A 193 -29.50 27.30 15.87
CA THR A 193 -28.06 27.01 15.64
C THR A 193 -27.44 25.88 16.49
N SER A 194 -28.20 24.82 16.77
CA SER A 194 -27.79 23.71 17.63
C SER A 194 -27.06 22.58 16.92
N THR A 195 -26.39 21.73 17.71
CA THR A 195 -25.92 20.41 17.27
C THR A 195 -26.96 19.35 17.62
N TYR A 196 -27.40 18.56 16.63
CA TYR A 196 -28.40 17.51 16.81
C TYR A 196 -27.79 16.12 16.56
N ILE A 197 -28.08 15.15 17.42
CA ILE A 197 -27.71 13.74 17.25
C ILE A 197 -28.98 12.91 17.39
N ILE A 198 -29.36 12.17 16.35
CA ILE A 198 -30.56 11.34 16.31
C ILE A 198 -30.14 9.90 16.07
N ASN A 199 -30.32 9.04 17.07
CA ASN A 199 -30.04 7.61 17.02
C ASN A 199 -31.38 6.87 16.98
N ASN A 200 -31.73 6.29 15.83
CA ASN A 200 -32.94 5.51 15.63
C ASN A 200 -32.58 4.01 15.58
N SER A 201 -32.90 3.29 16.65
CA SER A 201 -32.49 1.91 16.87
C SER A 201 -33.24 0.91 15.98
N VAL A 202 -32.76 -0.34 15.93
CA VAL A 202 -33.42 -1.43 15.19
C VAL A 202 -34.88 -1.56 15.61
N GLY A 203 -35.80 -1.57 14.63
CA GLY A 203 -37.25 -1.68 14.86
C GLY A 203 -37.93 -0.39 15.33
N ALA A 204 -37.18 0.66 15.67
CA ALA A 204 -37.72 1.96 16.04
C ALA A 204 -38.26 2.72 14.82
N THR A 205 -39.27 3.57 15.03
CA THR A 205 -39.93 4.31 13.95
C THR A 205 -39.99 5.80 14.26
N ILE A 206 -39.60 6.64 13.31
CA ILE A 206 -39.88 8.08 13.29
C ILE A 206 -40.70 8.35 12.02
N SER A 207 -41.96 8.77 12.14
CA SER A 207 -42.83 8.83 10.96
C SER A 207 -43.87 9.93 10.96
N SER A 208 -44.29 10.33 9.77
CA SER A 208 -45.42 11.25 9.59
C SER A 208 -46.37 10.76 8.51
N THR A 209 -47.68 10.99 8.63
CA THR A 209 -48.60 10.62 7.55
C THR A 209 -48.51 11.61 6.38
N SER A 210 -48.51 12.91 6.66
CA SER A 210 -48.46 13.98 5.64
C SER A 210 -47.53 15.14 5.99
N GLY A 211 -46.95 15.17 7.20
CA GLY A 211 -45.91 16.13 7.60
C GLY A 211 -44.49 15.63 7.31
N ILE A 212 -43.50 16.39 7.82
CA ILE A 212 -42.08 16.07 7.68
C ILE A 212 -41.60 15.40 8.98
N PRO A 213 -41.18 14.11 8.95
CA PRO A 213 -40.67 13.44 10.14
C PRO A 213 -39.49 14.18 10.76
N LEU A 214 -38.51 14.58 9.96
CA LEU A 214 -37.34 15.35 10.42
C LEU A 214 -37.24 16.67 9.66
N ASN A 215 -37.70 17.77 10.27
CA ASN A 215 -37.50 19.13 9.76
C ASN A 215 -36.38 19.82 10.57
N ILE A 216 -35.26 20.10 9.92
CA ILE A 216 -34.00 20.50 10.57
C ILE A 216 -33.54 21.84 9.98
N SER A 217 -33.29 22.84 10.82
CA SER A 217 -32.78 24.16 10.42
C SER A 217 -31.63 24.65 11.33
N GLY A 218 -30.59 23.82 11.51
CA GLY A 218 -29.42 24.12 12.36
C GLY A 218 -28.06 23.80 11.74
N ASN A 219 -26.97 24.14 12.45
CA ASN A 219 -25.61 24.16 11.90
C ASN A 219 -24.95 22.78 11.72
N ASN A 220 -25.20 21.80 12.60
CA ASN A 220 -24.61 20.45 12.51
C ASN A 220 -25.60 19.38 13.00
N THR A 221 -25.99 18.43 12.15
CA THR A 221 -26.87 17.31 12.52
C THR A 221 -26.24 15.97 12.17
N THR A 222 -26.34 14.99 13.05
CA THR A 222 -25.95 13.60 12.82
C THR A 222 -27.15 12.69 13.03
N ILE A 223 -27.41 11.80 12.07
CA ILE A 223 -28.49 10.81 12.11
C ILE A 223 -27.83 9.44 11.94
N ASP A 224 -28.09 8.54 12.88
CA ASP A 224 -27.74 7.13 12.81
C ASP A 224 -29.04 6.30 12.84
N ASN A 225 -29.37 5.64 11.73
CA ASN A 225 -30.65 4.99 11.51
C ASN A 225 -30.50 3.49 11.23
N TYR A 226 -30.89 2.67 12.21
CA TYR A 226 -31.13 1.23 12.09
C TYR A 226 -32.62 0.88 11.93
N GLY A 227 -33.51 1.84 12.18
CA GLY A 227 -34.96 1.67 12.15
C GLY A 227 -35.61 2.26 10.90
N THR A 228 -36.85 2.72 11.04
CA THR A 228 -37.62 3.35 9.94
C THR A 228 -37.79 4.85 10.17
N ILE A 229 -37.42 5.67 9.19
CA ILE A 229 -37.78 7.08 9.08
C ILE A 229 -38.66 7.22 7.84
N SER A 230 -39.95 7.51 8.01
CA SER A 230 -40.85 7.48 6.85
C SER A 230 -41.94 8.54 6.84
N THR A 231 -42.38 8.93 5.65
CA THR A 231 -43.58 9.73 5.48
C THR A 231 -44.47 9.23 4.35
N GLY A 232 -45.76 9.55 4.41
CA GLY A 232 -46.63 9.43 3.26
C GLY A 232 -46.35 10.55 2.26
N ASN A 233 -47.02 11.68 2.41
CA ASN A 233 -47.16 12.66 1.34
C ASN A 233 -46.19 13.86 1.38
N ASN A 234 -45.00 13.73 1.98
CA ASN A 234 -44.05 14.84 2.12
C ASN A 234 -42.58 14.39 2.13
N TYR A 235 -41.65 15.21 2.63
CA TYR A 235 -40.24 14.84 2.86
C TYR A 235 -40.09 13.98 4.10
N ALA A 236 -39.31 12.90 4.03
CA ALA A 236 -38.90 12.16 5.23
C ALA A 236 -37.89 12.96 6.06
N ILE A 237 -36.99 13.66 5.34
CA ILE A 237 -35.98 14.55 5.91
C ILE A 237 -35.95 15.85 5.10
N TRP A 238 -36.06 16.97 5.80
CA TRP A 238 -35.87 18.31 5.25
C TRP A 238 -34.79 19.03 6.04
N ASN A 239 -33.70 19.39 5.38
CA ASN A 239 -32.62 20.16 5.97
C ASN A 239 -32.53 21.54 5.29
N ASN A 240 -32.79 22.61 6.05
CA ASN A 240 -32.86 23.97 5.54
C ASN A 240 -31.49 24.68 5.45
N ALA A 241 -30.51 24.26 6.26
CA ALA A 241 -29.16 24.84 6.33
C ALA A 241 -28.19 23.93 7.11
N GLY A 242 -26.91 24.30 7.16
CA GLY A 242 -25.87 23.65 7.99
C GLY A 242 -25.27 22.38 7.40
N THR A 243 -24.58 21.58 8.21
CA THR A 243 -24.04 20.27 7.82
C THR A 243 -24.93 19.16 8.34
N ILE A 244 -25.24 18.18 7.50
CA ILE A 244 -25.99 16.98 7.90
C ILE A 244 -25.21 15.70 7.56
N ASN A 245 -25.00 14.85 8.56
CA ASN A 245 -24.35 13.55 8.42
C ASN A 245 -25.40 12.46 8.67
N ILE A 246 -25.61 11.57 7.72
CA ILE A 246 -26.65 10.54 7.78
C ILE A 246 -26.01 9.19 7.54
N THR A 247 -26.15 8.29 8.52
CA THR A 247 -25.79 6.89 8.38
C THR A 247 -27.08 6.09 8.42
N ASN A 248 -27.50 5.55 7.27
CA ASN A 248 -28.61 4.61 7.20
C ASN A 248 -28.03 3.19 7.20
N GLU A 249 -28.04 2.56 8.36
CA GLU A 249 -27.37 1.29 8.61
C GLU A 249 -28.13 0.11 7.98
N VAL A 250 -27.51 -1.07 8.04
CA VAL A 250 -28.11 -2.31 7.50
C VAL A 250 -29.47 -2.56 8.19
N GLY A 251 -30.52 -2.74 7.37
CA GLY A 251 -31.90 -2.89 7.85
C GLY A 251 -32.64 -1.56 8.09
N GLY A 252 -31.93 -0.43 8.09
CA GLY A 252 -32.51 0.90 8.17
C GLY A 252 -33.28 1.27 6.90
N THR A 253 -34.44 1.91 7.07
CA THR A 253 -35.27 2.42 5.97
C THR A 253 -35.51 3.91 6.13
N ILE A 254 -35.21 4.69 5.09
CA ILE A 254 -35.63 6.09 4.96
C ILE A 254 -36.52 6.18 3.72
N SER A 255 -37.80 6.49 3.87
CA SER A 255 -38.73 6.40 2.74
C SER A 255 -39.82 7.44 2.71
N SER A 256 -40.29 7.75 1.51
CA SER A 256 -41.46 8.60 1.30
C SER A 256 -42.30 8.11 0.13
N THR A 257 -43.63 8.33 0.15
CA THR A 257 -44.45 8.15 -1.06
C THR A 257 -44.42 9.35 -2.01
N SER A 258 -43.76 10.45 -1.61
CA SER A 258 -43.57 11.68 -2.39
C SER A 258 -42.08 12.00 -2.63
N ARG A 259 -41.40 12.64 -1.68
CA ARG A 259 -39.97 13.03 -1.81
C ARG A 259 -39.25 12.57 -0.56
N THR A 260 -38.06 12.00 -0.64
CA THR A 260 -37.45 11.43 0.58
C THR A 260 -36.61 12.45 1.34
N MET A 261 -35.62 13.09 0.73
CA MET A 261 -34.63 13.95 1.44
C MET A 261 -34.30 15.27 0.72
N GLN A 262 -34.81 16.42 1.19
CA GLN A 262 -34.41 17.74 0.66
C GLN A 262 -33.29 18.34 1.51
N LEU A 263 -32.15 18.65 0.90
CA LEU A 263 -30.95 19.11 1.60
C LEU A 263 -30.45 20.44 1.03
N TYR A 264 -30.53 21.51 1.81
CA TYR A 264 -29.98 22.83 1.41
C TYR A 264 -28.60 23.10 2.03
N GLY A 265 -28.22 22.34 3.05
CA GLY A 265 -26.91 22.35 3.68
C GLY A 265 -25.95 21.31 3.10
N THR A 266 -24.65 21.36 3.48
CA THR A 266 -23.67 20.35 3.07
C THR A 266 -24.02 19.00 3.67
N ALA A 267 -23.95 17.93 2.88
CA ALA A 267 -24.44 16.62 3.31
C ALA A 267 -23.42 15.50 3.13
N ASN A 268 -23.32 14.63 4.13
CA ASN A 268 -22.59 13.36 4.04
C ASN A 268 -23.56 12.22 4.33
N ILE A 269 -23.75 11.31 3.38
CA ILE A 269 -24.68 10.19 3.50
C ILE A 269 -23.90 8.88 3.35
N ILE A 270 -24.07 7.97 4.29
CA ILE A 270 -23.61 6.58 4.22
C ILE A 270 -24.87 5.72 4.23
N ASN A 271 -25.17 5.05 3.12
CA ASN A 271 -26.33 4.18 2.99
C ASN A 271 -25.93 2.72 2.86
N ARG A 272 -26.31 1.91 3.85
CA ARG A 272 -26.22 0.44 3.86
C ARG A 272 -27.61 -0.23 3.90
N GLY A 273 -28.67 0.56 4.12
CA GLY A 273 -30.06 0.12 4.13
C GLY A 273 -30.82 0.51 2.86
N LEU A 274 -32.10 0.85 3.02
CA LEU A 274 -32.99 1.30 1.95
C LEU A 274 -33.26 2.81 2.07
N ILE A 275 -32.99 3.56 1.00
CA ILE A 275 -33.51 4.92 0.80
C ILE A 275 -34.44 4.87 -0.41
N SER A 276 -35.72 5.17 -0.24
CA SER A 276 -36.72 4.93 -1.30
C SER A 276 -37.76 6.02 -1.40
N THR A 277 -38.02 6.48 -2.62
CA THR A 277 -39.24 7.22 -2.95
C THR A 277 -40.21 6.38 -3.80
N ALA A 278 -41.51 6.62 -3.62
CA ALA A 278 -42.58 6.05 -4.45
C ALA A 278 -43.36 7.08 -5.29
N ALA A 279 -42.81 8.28 -5.47
CA ALA A 279 -43.46 9.28 -6.31
C ALA A 279 -43.37 9.00 -7.80
N SER A 280 -44.43 9.40 -8.51
CA SER A 280 -44.47 9.57 -9.96
C SER A 280 -43.98 10.97 -10.38
N GLY A 281 -43.28 11.09 -11.51
CA GLY A 281 -42.85 12.38 -12.06
C GLY A 281 -41.41 12.79 -11.68
N SER A 282 -41.11 14.09 -11.67
CA SER A 282 -39.75 14.64 -11.46
C SER A 282 -39.23 14.54 -10.00
N ASP A 283 -39.88 13.72 -9.18
CA ASP A 283 -39.54 13.57 -7.76
C ASP A 283 -38.37 12.59 -7.57
N TRP A 284 -37.81 12.60 -6.36
CA TRP A 284 -36.49 12.03 -6.09
C TRP A 284 -36.34 11.45 -4.69
N ALA A 285 -35.37 10.56 -4.53
CA ALA A 285 -35.01 10.03 -3.22
C ALA A 285 -34.12 11.04 -2.48
N ILE A 286 -33.07 11.55 -3.14
CA ILE A 286 -32.18 12.55 -2.54
C ILE A 286 -32.05 13.77 -3.46
N ASN A 287 -32.25 14.96 -2.92
CA ASN A 287 -31.94 16.21 -3.61
C ASN A 287 -31.11 17.12 -2.74
N SER A 288 -30.04 17.65 -3.32
CA SER A 288 -29.13 18.55 -2.64
C SER A 288 -28.96 19.84 -3.42
N ASN A 289 -29.00 20.96 -2.71
CA ASN A 289 -28.68 22.28 -3.25
C ASN A 289 -27.27 22.76 -2.87
N ALA A 290 -26.54 21.98 -2.07
CA ALA A 290 -25.16 22.22 -1.67
C ALA A 290 -24.31 20.96 -1.86
N ALA A 291 -23.00 21.09 -1.61
CA ALA A 291 -22.05 20.00 -1.77
C ALA A 291 -22.47 18.76 -0.98
N ILE A 292 -22.51 17.62 -1.67
CA ILE A 292 -22.93 16.33 -1.08
C ILE A 292 -21.95 15.21 -1.38
N THR A 293 -21.68 14.40 -0.37
CA THR A 293 -21.02 13.10 -0.52
C THR A 293 -22.00 11.99 -0.18
N VAL A 294 -22.26 11.09 -1.12
CA VAL A 294 -23.07 9.88 -0.91
C VAL A 294 -22.19 8.66 -1.06
N ARG A 295 -22.08 7.86 0.00
CA ARG A 295 -21.50 6.51 -0.02
C ARG A 295 -22.63 5.51 0.05
N ASN A 296 -22.70 4.61 -0.92
CA ASN A 296 -23.77 3.62 -1.00
C ASN A 296 -23.19 2.21 -0.99
N ALA A 297 -23.73 1.35 -0.14
CA ALA A 297 -23.58 -0.11 -0.14
C ALA A 297 -24.96 -0.81 -0.07
N GLY A 298 -26.04 -0.04 0.06
CA GLY A 298 -27.43 -0.50 0.10
C GLY A 298 -28.20 -0.12 -1.16
N THR A 299 -29.51 0.08 -1.00
CA THR A 299 -30.42 0.44 -2.09
C THR A 299 -30.84 1.90 -2.00
N ILE A 300 -30.68 2.66 -3.09
CA ILE A 300 -31.30 3.98 -3.31
C ILE A 300 -32.20 3.86 -4.53
N GLN A 301 -33.50 4.08 -4.36
CA GLN A 301 -34.45 3.87 -5.46
C GLN A 301 -35.52 4.94 -5.56
N ASN A 302 -35.88 5.23 -6.80
CA ASN A 302 -37.19 5.75 -7.14
C ASN A 302 -37.99 4.62 -7.81
N THR A 303 -39.01 4.12 -7.11
CA THR A 303 -39.78 2.94 -7.58
C THR A 303 -40.61 3.21 -8.84
N SER A 304 -40.80 4.47 -9.25
CA SER A 304 -41.40 4.80 -10.55
C SER A 304 -40.41 4.77 -11.72
N GLY A 305 -39.11 4.52 -11.46
CA GLY A 305 -38.05 4.45 -12.47
C GLY A 305 -37.49 5.82 -12.90
N LEU A 306 -37.76 6.88 -12.14
CA LEU A 306 -37.39 8.27 -12.45
C LEU A 306 -36.10 8.70 -11.73
N GLY A 307 -35.96 9.95 -11.28
CA GLY A 307 -34.72 10.43 -10.67
C GLY A 307 -34.49 9.81 -9.28
N ALA A 308 -33.37 9.13 -9.08
CA ALA A 308 -32.94 8.65 -7.77
C ALA A 308 -32.32 9.81 -6.98
N MET A 309 -31.42 10.57 -7.62
CA MET A 309 -30.69 11.67 -7.01
C MET A 309 -30.56 12.85 -7.97
N PHE A 310 -30.75 14.07 -7.46
CA PHE A 310 -30.48 15.33 -8.17
C PHE A 310 -29.64 16.25 -7.31
N TRP A 311 -28.54 16.77 -7.84
CA TRP A 311 -27.65 17.67 -7.11
C TRP A 311 -27.51 19.01 -7.83
N SER A 312 -27.06 20.02 -7.10
CA SER A 312 -26.79 21.35 -7.67
C SER A 312 -25.43 21.37 -8.35
N ASN A 313 -25.05 22.51 -8.91
CA ASN A 313 -23.79 22.65 -9.66
C ASN A 313 -22.57 22.84 -8.71
N THR A 314 -22.55 22.11 -7.59
CA THR A 314 -21.44 22.09 -6.63
C THR A 314 -20.40 21.03 -7.02
N ALA A 315 -19.43 20.71 -6.15
CA ALA A 315 -18.51 19.61 -6.38
C ALA A 315 -18.99 18.40 -5.57
N ASP A 316 -19.77 17.53 -6.19
CA ASP A 316 -20.45 16.43 -5.53
C ASP A 316 -19.73 15.10 -5.73
N THR A 317 -19.93 14.17 -4.78
CA THR A 317 -19.24 12.88 -4.78
C THR A 317 -20.22 11.73 -4.57
N LEU A 318 -20.25 10.80 -5.53
CA LEU A 318 -20.89 9.50 -5.39
C LEU A 318 -19.82 8.42 -5.22
N ILE A 319 -19.85 7.67 -4.13
CA ILE A 319 -19.02 6.49 -3.91
C ILE A 319 -19.91 5.26 -3.90
N LEU A 320 -19.71 4.39 -4.88
CA LEU A 320 -20.36 3.08 -4.95
C LEU A 320 -19.47 2.06 -4.24
N GLU A 321 -20.00 1.39 -3.23
CA GLU A 321 -19.39 0.25 -2.57
C GLU A 321 -20.06 -1.05 -3.03
N PRO A 322 -19.38 -2.22 -2.92
CA PRO A 322 -19.96 -3.50 -3.32
C PRO A 322 -21.34 -3.76 -2.69
N GLY A 323 -22.31 -4.17 -3.51
CA GLY A 323 -23.72 -4.31 -3.10
C GLY A 323 -24.58 -3.07 -3.37
N SER A 324 -24.00 -1.99 -3.89
CA SER A 324 -24.73 -0.81 -4.33
C SER A 324 -25.83 -1.14 -5.34
N VAL A 325 -27.06 -0.77 -5.02
CA VAL A 325 -28.17 -0.77 -5.97
C VAL A 325 -28.74 0.63 -6.06
N ILE A 326 -28.67 1.25 -7.25
CA ILE A 326 -29.35 2.51 -7.54
C ILE A 326 -30.36 2.26 -8.65
N THR A 327 -31.63 2.57 -8.40
CA THR A 327 -32.70 2.49 -9.41
C THR A 327 -33.24 3.88 -9.70
N GLY A 328 -33.05 4.33 -10.94
CA GLY A 328 -33.34 5.69 -11.37
C GLY A 328 -32.09 6.49 -11.74
N PHE A 329 -32.29 7.67 -12.35
CA PHE A 329 -31.19 8.55 -12.79
C PHE A 329 -30.53 9.27 -11.63
N VAL A 330 -29.21 9.42 -11.69
CA VAL A 330 -28.39 10.27 -10.82
C VAL A 330 -27.89 11.43 -11.67
N ASP A 331 -28.30 12.63 -11.34
CA ASP A 331 -27.89 13.85 -12.03
C ASP A 331 -27.08 14.74 -11.07
N ALA A 332 -25.78 14.87 -11.35
CA ALA A 332 -24.88 15.65 -10.51
C ALA A 332 -24.98 17.17 -10.74
N GLY A 333 -25.91 17.67 -11.58
CA GLY A 333 -26.09 19.10 -11.84
C GLY A 333 -25.01 19.75 -12.74
N GLY A 334 -23.79 19.19 -12.74
CA GLY A 334 -22.67 19.59 -13.57
C GLY A 334 -21.65 20.44 -12.81
N GLY A 335 -20.37 20.12 -12.97
CA GLY A 335 -19.30 20.69 -12.16
C GLY A 335 -18.06 19.82 -12.21
N ASN A 336 -17.31 19.77 -11.10
CA ASN A 336 -16.18 18.84 -10.91
C ASN A 336 -16.64 17.58 -10.14
N ASP A 337 -17.75 16.99 -10.57
CA ASP A 337 -18.40 15.91 -9.84
C ASP A 337 -17.69 14.56 -10.03
N LEU A 338 -17.59 13.82 -8.92
CA LEU A 338 -16.86 12.56 -8.82
C LEU A 338 -17.81 11.37 -8.72
N LEU A 339 -17.64 10.41 -9.64
CA LEU A 339 -18.14 9.05 -9.48
C LEU A 339 -16.97 8.14 -9.11
N ALA A 340 -16.96 7.64 -7.87
CA ALA A 340 -15.95 6.73 -7.37
C ALA A 340 -16.49 5.31 -7.19
N LEU A 341 -15.65 4.33 -7.52
CA LEU A 341 -15.82 2.93 -7.15
C LEU A 341 -14.97 2.69 -5.90
N GLY A 342 -15.61 2.44 -4.76
CA GLY A 342 -14.99 2.36 -3.44
C GLY A 342 -15.30 1.04 -2.71
N GLY A 343 -15.17 1.06 -1.39
CA GLY A 343 -15.34 -0.07 -0.49
C GLY A 343 -14.01 -0.61 0.02
N ASP A 344 -13.94 -0.92 1.32
CA ASP A 344 -12.74 -1.50 1.95
C ASP A 344 -12.57 -2.99 1.67
N THR A 345 -13.66 -3.70 1.38
CA THR A 345 -13.65 -5.15 1.13
C THR A 345 -14.66 -5.53 0.05
N GLY A 346 -14.58 -6.77 -0.43
CA GLY A 346 -15.51 -7.30 -1.42
C GLY A 346 -15.13 -6.97 -2.87
N SER A 347 -16.00 -7.43 -3.78
CA SER A 347 -15.85 -7.22 -5.21
C SER A 347 -17.18 -6.98 -5.88
N ASP A 348 -17.22 -6.10 -6.88
CA ASP A 348 -18.42 -5.83 -7.67
C ASP A 348 -18.08 -5.44 -9.11
N SER A 349 -19.10 -5.18 -9.92
CA SER A 349 -18.95 -4.77 -11.32
C SER A 349 -19.68 -3.46 -11.61
N PHE A 350 -19.13 -2.67 -12.52
CA PHE A 350 -19.75 -1.42 -12.96
C PHE A 350 -19.92 -1.42 -14.48
N ASN A 351 -21.12 -1.12 -14.94
CA ASN A 351 -21.43 -1.02 -16.36
C ASN A 351 -21.12 0.39 -16.89
N LEU A 352 -20.07 0.51 -17.70
CA LEU A 352 -19.63 1.77 -18.28
C LEU A 352 -20.67 2.44 -19.18
N SER A 353 -21.59 1.68 -19.79
CA SER A 353 -22.64 2.24 -20.64
C SER A 353 -23.70 3.02 -19.85
N LEU A 354 -23.63 2.98 -18.51
CA LEU A 354 -24.51 3.75 -17.63
C LEU A 354 -24.03 5.19 -17.42
N ILE A 355 -22.83 5.56 -17.90
CA ILE A 355 -22.27 6.92 -17.80
C ILE A 355 -22.55 7.73 -19.09
N GLY A 356 -23.09 8.94 -18.93
CA GLY A 356 -23.45 9.82 -20.04
C GLY A 356 -24.66 10.71 -19.76
N ASN A 357 -24.84 11.76 -20.56
CA ASN A 357 -25.88 12.78 -20.31
C ASN A 357 -27.33 12.27 -20.45
N SER A 358 -27.52 11.11 -21.09
CA SER A 358 -28.83 10.47 -21.29
C SER A 358 -28.95 9.11 -20.61
N THR A 359 -27.97 8.71 -19.80
CA THR A 359 -27.92 7.41 -19.12
C THR A 359 -28.14 7.58 -17.62
N GLN A 360 -27.90 6.52 -16.83
CA GLN A 360 -28.14 6.51 -15.39
C GLN A 360 -27.33 7.57 -14.63
N TYR A 361 -26.01 7.62 -14.84
CA TYR A 361 -25.09 8.52 -14.16
C TYR A 361 -24.72 9.67 -15.08
N ARG A 362 -25.27 10.85 -14.81
CA ARG A 362 -25.20 12.03 -15.68
C ARG A 362 -24.27 13.09 -15.09
N HIS A 363 -23.60 13.83 -15.98
CA HIS A 363 -22.80 15.01 -15.66
C HIS A 363 -21.57 14.80 -14.73
N PHE A 364 -21.25 13.56 -14.34
CA PHE A 364 -19.97 13.23 -13.73
C PHE A 364 -18.81 13.42 -14.73
N VAL A 365 -17.76 14.09 -14.30
CA VAL A 365 -16.56 14.36 -15.11
C VAL A 365 -15.28 13.77 -14.52
N LEU A 366 -15.29 13.42 -13.23
CA LEU A 366 -14.20 12.75 -12.54
C LEU A 366 -14.60 11.31 -12.22
N PHE A 367 -13.68 10.37 -12.47
CA PHE A 367 -13.88 8.95 -12.20
C PHE A 367 -12.67 8.41 -11.46
N ASP A 368 -12.90 7.71 -10.35
CA ASP A 368 -11.83 7.21 -9.49
C ASP A 368 -12.15 5.80 -8.97
N LYS A 369 -11.13 4.95 -8.92
CA LYS A 369 -11.16 3.71 -8.15
C LYS A 369 -10.44 3.97 -6.83
N GLN A 370 -11.18 3.95 -5.73
CA GLN A 370 -10.71 4.23 -4.37
C GLN A 370 -10.78 2.99 -3.50
N GLU A 371 -10.06 3.01 -2.37
CA GLU A 371 -10.13 1.98 -1.32
C GLU A 371 -9.79 0.55 -1.79
N ASN A 372 -9.87 -0.44 -0.91
CA ASN A 372 -9.22 -1.74 -1.12
C ASN A 372 -10.05 -2.77 -1.90
N SER A 373 -11.33 -2.51 -2.17
CA SER A 373 -12.20 -3.41 -2.94
C SER A 373 -11.72 -3.65 -4.37
N SER A 374 -12.28 -4.68 -5.00
CA SER A 374 -12.05 -5.00 -6.40
C SER A 374 -13.27 -4.65 -7.26
N TRP A 375 -13.08 -3.92 -8.35
CA TRP A 375 -14.15 -3.56 -9.27
C TRP A 375 -13.85 -3.99 -10.69
N THR A 376 -14.83 -4.61 -11.36
CA THR A 376 -14.73 -5.00 -12.77
C THR A 376 -15.60 -4.08 -13.63
N LEU A 377 -14.97 -3.33 -14.54
CA LEU A 377 -15.66 -2.57 -15.57
C LEU A 377 -16.20 -3.50 -16.65
N THR A 378 -17.45 -3.27 -17.04
CA THR A 378 -18.15 -4.02 -18.09
C THR A 378 -18.66 -3.07 -19.18
N ASN A 379 -18.93 -3.61 -20.38
CA ASN A 379 -19.35 -2.86 -21.57
C ASN A 379 -18.36 -1.75 -21.97
N THR A 380 -18.83 -0.75 -22.71
CA THR A 380 -18.00 0.28 -23.34
C THR A 380 -18.19 1.64 -22.67
N GLY A 381 -17.08 2.34 -22.39
CA GLY A 381 -17.06 3.71 -21.86
C GLY A 381 -15.94 4.54 -22.49
N THR A 382 -15.91 5.84 -22.21
CA THR A 382 -14.92 6.81 -22.75
C THR A 382 -14.22 7.62 -21.66
N GLN A 383 -14.38 7.21 -20.40
CA GLN A 383 -13.95 7.98 -19.25
C GLN A 383 -12.46 7.77 -18.95
N ASN A 384 -11.79 8.81 -18.45
CA ASN A 384 -10.48 8.67 -17.83
C ASN A 384 -10.67 8.26 -16.37
N TRP A 385 -9.91 7.27 -15.90
CA TRP A 385 -10.00 6.78 -14.53
C TRP A 385 -8.74 7.10 -13.74
N THR A 386 -8.92 7.64 -12.54
CA THR A 386 -7.88 7.68 -11.52
C THR A 386 -7.90 6.37 -10.72
N LEU A 387 -6.72 5.91 -10.29
CA LEU A 387 -6.57 4.79 -9.36
C LEU A 387 -5.96 5.31 -8.06
N SER A 388 -6.79 5.39 -7.03
CA SER A 388 -6.42 5.81 -5.68
C SER A 388 -6.39 4.66 -4.66
N GLY A 389 -6.90 3.47 -4.99
CA GLY A 389 -6.81 2.27 -4.14
C GLY A 389 -7.32 0.98 -4.79
N GLY A 390 -6.88 -0.18 -4.29
CA GLY A 390 -7.47 -1.48 -4.63
C GLY A 390 -7.27 -1.90 -6.09
N LEU A 391 -8.18 -2.74 -6.61
CA LEU A 391 -8.10 -3.31 -7.96
C LEU A 391 -9.20 -2.78 -8.88
N LEU A 392 -8.82 -2.26 -10.05
CA LEU A 392 -9.71 -2.00 -11.17
C LEU A 392 -9.42 -3.00 -12.30
N ALA A 393 -10.39 -3.80 -12.68
CA ALA A 393 -10.30 -4.69 -13.83
C ALA A 393 -11.12 -4.14 -15.01
N ILE A 394 -10.58 -4.18 -16.22
CA ILE A 394 -11.37 -4.09 -17.45
C ILE A 394 -11.78 -5.52 -17.81
N GLY A 395 -13.05 -5.85 -17.61
CA GLY A 395 -13.58 -7.20 -17.75
C GLY A 395 -13.52 -7.74 -19.19
N SER A 396 -13.67 -9.05 -19.34
CA SER A 396 -13.70 -9.70 -20.66
C SER A 396 -14.84 -9.12 -21.52
N GLY A 397 -14.52 -8.74 -22.77
CA GLY A 397 -15.45 -8.09 -23.69
C GLY A 397 -15.76 -6.62 -23.39
N ALA A 398 -15.29 -6.06 -22.27
CA ALA A 398 -15.41 -4.64 -21.98
C ALA A 398 -14.38 -3.82 -22.78
N GLN A 399 -14.71 -2.54 -23.01
CA GLN A 399 -13.83 -1.61 -23.71
C GLN A 399 -13.82 -0.24 -23.01
N LEU A 400 -12.65 0.17 -22.50
CA LEU A 400 -12.45 1.53 -22.01
C LEU A 400 -11.74 2.36 -23.09
N ASN A 401 -12.43 3.36 -23.63
CA ASN A 401 -11.89 4.34 -24.56
C ASN A 401 -11.34 5.58 -23.82
N GLY A 402 -10.46 5.37 -22.86
CA GLY A 402 -9.92 6.42 -22.00
C GLY A 402 -8.56 6.05 -21.43
N ASN A 403 -7.98 6.94 -20.62
CA ASN A 403 -6.68 6.76 -19.98
C ASN A 403 -6.85 6.36 -18.51
N ILE A 404 -5.83 5.70 -17.96
CA ILE A 404 -5.79 5.30 -16.56
C ILE A 404 -4.57 5.90 -15.88
N LYS A 405 -4.77 6.54 -14.72
CA LYS A 405 -3.70 7.19 -13.96
C LYS A 405 -3.77 6.87 -12.48
N ASN A 406 -2.68 6.42 -11.89
CA ASN A 406 -2.50 6.39 -10.44
C ASN A 406 -1.74 7.65 -9.99
N THR A 407 -2.32 8.42 -9.07
CA THR A 407 -1.74 9.65 -8.51
C THR A 407 -1.40 9.55 -7.03
N THR A 408 -1.87 8.49 -6.35
CA THR A 408 -1.68 8.31 -4.90
C THR A 408 -0.50 7.40 -4.60
N ASN A 409 0.06 7.49 -3.39
CA ASN A 409 1.09 6.57 -2.91
C ASN A 409 0.53 5.23 -2.41
N ASN A 410 -0.78 5.01 -2.50
CA ASN A 410 -1.41 3.76 -2.15
C ASN A 410 -1.03 2.66 -3.15
N ASN A 411 -1.06 1.41 -2.68
CA ASN A 411 -0.94 0.25 -3.56
C ASN A 411 -2.20 0.15 -4.42
N VAL A 412 -2.02 0.12 -5.74
CA VAL A 412 -3.13 -0.07 -6.69
C VAL A 412 -2.83 -1.18 -7.67
N SER A 413 -3.88 -1.82 -8.17
CA SER A 413 -3.80 -2.84 -9.21
C SER A 413 -4.71 -2.48 -10.39
N LEU A 414 -4.18 -2.56 -11.59
CA LEU A 414 -4.94 -2.51 -12.83
C LEU A 414 -4.89 -3.89 -13.49
N GLN A 415 -6.05 -4.49 -13.75
CA GLN A 415 -6.15 -5.74 -14.51
C GLN A 415 -6.77 -5.49 -15.87
N LEU A 416 -6.10 -5.96 -16.92
CA LEU A 416 -6.57 -5.90 -18.30
C LEU A 416 -6.96 -7.32 -18.72
N THR A 417 -8.26 -7.57 -18.81
CA THR A 417 -8.83 -8.78 -19.42
C THR A 417 -9.58 -8.45 -20.71
N GLY A 418 -10.17 -7.25 -20.80
CA GLY A 418 -10.78 -6.69 -22.00
C GLY A 418 -9.88 -5.72 -22.77
N THR A 419 -10.50 -4.75 -23.44
CA THR A 419 -9.81 -3.77 -24.30
C THR A 419 -9.60 -2.44 -23.59
N LEU A 420 -8.37 -1.96 -23.53
CA LEU A 420 -8.06 -0.55 -23.26
C LEU A 420 -7.67 0.11 -24.58
N ASN A 421 -8.58 0.95 -25.10
CA ASN A 421 -8.36 1.71 -26.32
C ASN A 421 -8.07 3.17 -25.95
N ALA A 422 -6.81 3.45 -25.63
CA ALA A 422 -6.41 4.80 -25.25
C ALA A 422 -6.31 5.68 -26.51
N SER A 423 -7.38 6.42 -26.77
CA SER A 423 -7.42 7.47 -27.79
C SER A 423 -8.23 8.66 -27.28
N GLY A 424 -7.58 9.82 -27.14
CA GLY A 424 -8.24 11.07 -26.81
C GLY A 424 -7.80 11.69 -25.48
N ASN A 425 -7.27 12.91 -25.56
CA ASN A 425 -7.08 13.89 -24.48
C ASN A 425 -5.97 13.69 -23.42
N GLY A 426 -5.08 12.69 -23.55
CA GLY A 426 -3.93 12.50 -22.66
C GLY A 426 -2.67 12.02 -23.40
N THR A 427 -1.49 12.41 -22.93
CA THR A 427 -0.19 12.03 -23.53
C THR A 427 0.26 10.61 -23.15
N THR A 428 -0.49 9.88 -22.30
CA THR A 428 -0.13 8.53 -21.81
C THR A 428 -1.37 7.66 -21.56
N ALA A 429 -1.35 6.40 -22.01
CA ALA A 429 -2.46 5.46 -21.83
C ALA A 429 -2.60 4.95 -20.38
N ILE A 430 -1.49 4.50 -19.80
CA ILE A 430 -1.42 4.01 -18.42
C ILE A 430 -0.26 4.72 -17.72
N GLN A 431 -0.56 5.40 -16.62
CA GLN A 431 0.43 6.17 -15.87
C GLN A 431 0.39 5.80 -14.38
N PHE A 432 1.52 5.38 -13.84
CA PHE A 432 1.70 5.13 -12.41
C PHE A 432 2.64 6.17 -11.79
N ASP A 433 2.06 7.20 -11.16
CA ASP A 433 2.79 8.24 -10.45
C ASP A 433 2.90 7.95 -8.94
N GLY A 434 2.22 6.96 -8.39
CA GLY A 434 2.37 6.59 -6.99
C GLY A 434 3.74 6.01 -6.64
N THR A 435 4.12 6.14 -5.37
CA THR A 435 5.29 5.46 -4.77
C THR A 435 4.97 4.11 -4.13
N GLY A 436 3.71 3.68 -4.16
CA GLY A 436 3.28 2.37 -3.65
C GLY A 436 3.78 1.19 -4.47
N GLN A 437 3.42 -0.01 -4.02
CA GLN A 437 3.64 -1.28 -4.73
C GLN A 437 2.46 -1.50 -5.68
N ASN A 438 2.60 -1.01 -6.91
CA ASN A 438 1.56 -1.04 -7.92
C ASN A 438 1.67 -2.29 -8.79
N SER A 439 0.53 -2.76 -9.29
CA SER A 439 0.44 -3.92 -10.18
C SER A 439 -0.28 -3.58 -11.48
N LEU A 440 0.25 -4.07 -12.60
CA LEU A 440 -0.42 -4.14 -13.89
C LEU A 440 -0.51 -5.62 -14.29
N ILE A 441 -1.72 -6.17 -14.33
CA ILE A 441 -1.99 -7.56 -14.70
C ILE A 441 -2.52 -7.56 -16.13
N VAL A 442 -1.80 -8.18 -17.07
CA VAL A 442 -2.17 -8.24 -18.48
C VAL A 442 -2.55 -9.68 -18.83
N ASP A 443 -3.83 -9.98 -19.08
CA ASP A 443 -4.29 -11.33 -19.38
C ASP A 443 -4.20 -11.66 -20.89
N SER A 444 -4.18 -12.95 -21.24
CA SER A 444 -3.96 -13.42 -22.63
C SER A 444 -5.03 -13.00 -23.65
N GLY A 445 -6.18 -12.48 -23.20
CA GLY A 445 -7.24 -11.92 -24.05
C GLY A 445 -7.28 -10.39 -24.10
N SER A 446 -6.37 -9.72 -23.40
CA SER A 446 -6.36 -8.26 -23.36
C SER A 446 -5.91 -7.65 -24.68
N VAL A 447 -6.53 -6.51 -25.02
CA VAL A 447 -6.17 -5.73 -26.20
C VAL A 447 -5.81 -4.31 -25.77
N LEU A 448 -4.58 -3.90 -26.09
CA LEU A 448 -4.14 -2.53 -25.95
C LEU A 448 -4.17 -1.88 -27.33
N ALA A 449 -5.08 -0.93 -27.53
CA ALA A 449 -5.34 -0.28 -28.81
C ALA A 449 -5.34 1.25 -28.68
N GLY A 450 -5.43 1.95 -29.83
CA GLY A 450 -5.51 3.41 -29.90
C GLY A 450 -4.24 4.07 -30.44
N THR A 451 -4.27 5.39 -30.57
CA THR A 451 -3.13 6.19 -31.08
C THR A 451 -2.00 6.32 -30.06
N ASN A 452 -2.26 6.00 -28.80
CA ASN A 452 -1.27 6.02 -27.74
C ASN A 452 -1.43 4.79 -26.86
N THR A 453 -0.39 3.97 -26.77
CA THR A 453 -0.40 2.74 -25.96
C THR A 453 0.68 2.78 -24.88
N SER A 454 1.16 3.96 -24.46
CA SER A 454 2.31 4.03 -23.56
C SER A 454 2.01 3.70 -22.09
N LEU A 455 2.92 2.98 -21.43
CA LEU A 455 3.00 2.80 -19.99
C LEU A 455 4.10 3.69 -19.41
N VAL A 456 3.76 4.50 -18.41
CA VAL A 456 4.72 5.40 -17.77
C VAL A 456 4.77 5.19 -16.26
N LYS A 457 5.98 5.11 -15.71
CA LYS A 457 6.28 5.13 -14.28
C LYS A 457 7.09 6.39 -13.94
N ASN A 458 6.45 7.41 -13.35
CA ASN A 458 7.09 8.72 -13.16
C ASN A 458 7.73 9.00 -11.81
N ASN A 459 7.38 8.25 -10.78
CA ASN A 459 7.90 8.46 -9.43
C ASN A 459 8.58 7.18 -8.90
N GLY A 460 9.13 7.25 -7.68
CA GLY A 460 9.74 6.08 -7.02
C GLY A 460 8.74 4.94 -6.76
N GLY A 461 9.17 3.86 -6.11
CA GLY A 461 8.31 2.69 -5.84
C GLY A 461 8.23 1.72 -7.02
N THR A 462 7.49 0.63 -6.84
CA THR A 462 7.51 -0.52 -7.77
C THR A 462 6.23 -0.59 -8.58
N LEU A 463 6.36 -0.75 -9.89
CA LEU A 463 5.30 -1.26 -10.76
C LEU A 463 5.64 -2.68 -11.19
N THR A 464 4.84 -3.65 -10.75
CA THR A 464 4.98 -5.05 -11.13
C THR A 464 4.03 -5.36 -12.28
N VAL A 465 4.56 -5.83 -13.40
CA VAL A 465 3.79 -6.29 -14.55
C VAL A 465 3.69 -7.80 -14.51
N THR A 466 2.47 -8.33 -14.44
CA THR A 466 2.17 -9.77 -14.38
C THR A 466 1.10 -10.14 -15.41
N GLY A 467 0.52 -11.35 -15.31
CA GLY A 467 -0.46 -11.87 -16.26
C GLY A 467 0.16 -12.48 -17.52
N GLN A 468 -0.57 -13.40 -18.15
CA GLN A 468 -0.05 -14.22 -19.27
C GLN A 468 -0.08 -13.51 -20.63
N GLY A 469 -0.71 -12.33 -20.73
CA GLY A 469 -0.71 -11.48 -21.91
C GLY A 469 0.62 -10.78 -22.13
N SER A 470 0.72 -10.08 -23.26
CA SER A 470 1.91 -9.28 -23.63
C SER A 470 1.55 -7.82 -23.74
N TYR A 471 2.25 -6.98 -22.96
CA TYR A 471 2.21 -5.55 -23.14
C TYR A 471 3.07 -5.15 -24.35
N THR A 472 2.43 -4.57 -25.36
CA THR A 472 3.05 -4.21 -26.64
C THR A 472 3.30 -2.70 -26.79
N GLY A 473 2.74 -1.89 -25.89
CA GLY A 473 2.90 -0.45 -25.85
C GLY A 473 4.30 0.02 -25.47
N LEU A 474 4.64 1.28 -25.78
CA LEU A 474 5.91 1.88 -25.35
C LEU A 474 5.98 1.96 -23.83
N VAL A 475 7.15 1.73 -23.24
CA VAL A 475 7.33 1.78 -21.78
C VAL A 475 8.38 2.82 -21.39
N ASN A 476 8.07 3.67 -20.41
CA ASN A 476 8.98 4.68 -19.89
C ASN A 476 9.03 4.67 -18.36
N VAL A 477 10.21 4.42 -17.79
CA VAL A 477 10.51 4.58 -16.36
C VAL A 477 11.34 5.85 -16.22
N SER A 478 10.71 6.96 -15.84
CA SER A 478 11.34 8.29 -15.95
C SER A 478 12.10 8.73 -14.68
N ASN A 479 11.92 8.04 -13.56
CA ASN A 479 12.53 8.39 -12.26
C ASN A 479 13.62 7.40 -11.83
N SER A 480 14.72 7.91 -11.28
CA SER A 480 15.86 7.09 -10.84
C SER A 480 15.57 6.13 -9.69
N SER A 481 14.55 6.42 -8.88
CA SER A 481 14.11 5.55 -7.79
C SER A 481 12.91 4.67 -8.18
N GLY A 482 12.45 4.75 -9.43
CA GLY A 482 11.35 3.95 -9.95
C GLY A 482 11.80 2.54 -10.31
N ILE A 483 11.00 1.53 -9.96
CA ILE A 483 11.24 0.13 -10.32
C ILE A 483 10.13 -0.34 -11.25
N LEU A 484 10.49 -0.85 -12.42
CA LEU A 484 9.61 -1.65 -13.26
C LEU A 484 10.03 -3.12 -13.11
N GLN A 485 9.18 -3.92 -12.47
CA GLN A 485 9.39 -5.35 -12.33
C GLN A 485 8.54 -6.12 -13.34
N ILE A 486 9.18 -7.01 -14.08
CA ILE A 486 8.55 -7.89 -15.08
C ILE A 486 8.46 -9.29 -14.45
N GLY A 487 7.24 -9.71 -14.11
CA GLY A 487 6.95 -10.92 -13.35
C GLY A 487 7.05 -10.73 -11.83
N ASP A 488 6.62 -11.75 -11.08
CA ASP A 488 6.60 -11.80 -9.61
C ASP A 488 7.32 -13.02 -9.03
N ASN A 489 7.98 -13.81 -9.88
CA ASN A 489 8.65 -15.07 -9.58
C ASN A 489 7.73 -16.12 -8.92
N GLY A 490 6.42 -16.01 -9.12
CA GLY A 490 5.43 -17.03 -8.77
C GLY A 490 5.42 -18.20 -9.76
N SER A 491 4.49 -19.15 -9.57
CA SER A 491 4.34 -20.33 -10.44
C SER A 491 3.68 -20.04 -11.80
N GLY A 492 3.30 -18.79 -12.06
CA GLY A 492 2.69 -18.35 -13.32
C GLY A 492 3.71 -17.72 -14.26
N THR A 493 3.57 -17.97 -15.56
CA THR A 493 4.37 -17.40 -16.67
C THR A 493 4.09 -15.91 -16.92
N GLY A 494 3.84 -15.14 -15.86
CA GLY A 494 3.25 -13.80 -15.91
C GLY A 494 4.25 -12.65 -16.11
N GLY A 495 3.82 -11.62 -16.85
CA GLY A 495 4.55 -10.38 -17.07
C GLY A 495 5.40 -10.42 -18.33
N ASN A 496 4.80 -10.15 -19.49
CA ASN A 496 5.54 -10.05 -20.77
C ASN A 496 5.50 -8.61 -21.28
N ILE A 497 6.68 -8.01 -21.47
CA ILE A 497 6.86 -6.73 -22.15
C ILE A 497 7.77 -7.00 -23.35
N GLY A 498 7.23 -6.94 -24.56
CA GLY A 498 7.99 -7.21 -25.79
C GLY A 498 8.57 -5.96 -26.46
N SER A 499 8.17 -4.77 -25.99
CA SER A 499 8.51 -3.46 -26.54
C SER A 499 9.80 -2.88 -25.96
N ASN A 500 10.27 -1.76 -26.52
CA ASN A 500 11.40 -1.02 -25.96
C ASN A 500 11.01 -0.33 -24.65
N ILE A 501 11.99 -0.24 -23.74
CA ILE A 501 11.85 0.44 -22.44
C ILE A 501 12.86 1.59 -22.38
N THR A 502 12.38 2.81 -22.20
CA THR A 502 13.23 3.94 -21.78
C THR A 502 13.32 3.93 -20.27
N ASN A 503 14.52 3.88 -19.71
CA ASN A 503 14.76 3.59 -18.30
C ASN A 503 15.75 4.58 -17.67
N SER A 504 15.26 5.36 -16.72
CA SER A 504 16.05 6.16 -15.78
C SER A 504 16.17 5.50 -14.40
N GLY A 505 15.30 4.52 -14.08
CA GLY A 505 15.22 3.81 -12.79
C GLY A 505 15.84 2.41 -12.83
N THR A 506 15.13 1.39 -12.36
CA THR A 506 15.58 -0.01 -12.47
C THR A 506 14.53 -0.86 -13.19
N VAL A 507 14.95 -1.62 -14.21
CA VAL A 507 14.13 -2.69 -14.79
C VAL A 507 14.57 -4.01 -14.19
N VAL A 508 13.64 -4.72 -13.55
CA VAL A 508 13.87 -5.99 -12.88
C VAL A 508 13.16 -7.10 -13.65
N PHE A 509 13.89 -8.10 -14.11
CA PHE A 509 13.34 -9.34 -14.60
C PHE A 509 13.19 -10.31 -13.43
N ASN A 510 11.94 -10.57 -13.03
CA ASN A 510 11.59 -11.39 -11.87
C ASN A 510 10.63 -12.51 -12.28
N ARG A 511 11.03 -13.32 -13.26
CA ARG A 511 10.24 -14.45 -13.77
C ARG A 511 10.82 -15.79 -13.30
N SER A 512 9.96 -16.79 -13.11
CA SER A 512 10.35 -18.15 -12.73
C SER A 512 10.61 -19.06 -13.93
N ASP A 513 10.19 -18.67 -15.14
CA ASP A 513 10.34 -19.41 -16.37
C ASP A 513 11.40 -18.81 -17.31
N ASN A 514 11.57 -19.45 -18.47
CA ASN A 514 12.46 -18.94 -19.51
C ASN A 514 11.72 -17.92 -20.38
N SER A 515 12.28 -16.72 -20.53
CA SER A 515 11.71 -15.62 -21.31
C SER A 515 12.76 -14.99 -22.22
N ALA A 516 12.39 -14.75 -23.48
CA ALA A 516 13.20 -13.99 -24.42
C ALA A 516 12.71 -12.55 -24.47
N TYR A 517 13.53 -11.61 -24.01
CA TYR A 517 13.23 -10.19 -24.11
C TYR A 517 13.66 -9.64 -25.47
N THR A 518 12.69 -9.15 -26.25
CA THR A 518 12.84 -8.70 -27.65
C THR A 518 13.02 -7.19 -27.80
N GLY A 519 12.85 -6.45 -26.71
CA GLY A 519 13.02 -5.00 -26.66
C GLY A 519 14.47 -4.57 -26.42
N VAL A 520 14.69 -3.26 -26.52
CA VAL A 520 15.89 -2.58 -26.01
C VAL A 520 15.50 -1.78 -24.77
N VAL A 521 16.18 -2.03 -23.65
CA VAL A 521 16.22 -1.15 -22.49
C VAL A 521 17.34 -0.13 -22.71
N SER A 522 16.97 1.15 -22.65
CA SER A 522 17.83 2.29 -22.93
C SER A 522 17.78 3.29 -21.78
N GLY A 523 18.73 4.23 -21.69
CA GLY A 523 18.73 5.30 -20.69
C GLY A 523 19.71 5.08 -19.55
N THR A 524 19.63 5.93 -18.52
CA THR A 524 20.63 5.99 -17.44
C THR A 524 20.40 5.00 -16.30
N GLY A 525 19.25 4.32 -16.29
CA GLY A 525 18.86 3.39 -15.24
C GLY A 525 19.68 2.10 -15.19
N ALA A 526 19.26 1.15 -14.38
CA ALA A 526 19.91 -0.15 -14.16
C ALA A 526 19.05 -1.34 -14.65
N LEU A 527 19.71 -2.49 -14.80
CA LEU A 527 19.06 -3.79 -15.04
C LEU A 527 19.27 -4.73 -13.85
N ALA A 528 18.28 -5.54 -13.53
CA ALA A 528 18.41 -6.61 -12.55
C ALA A 528 17.75 -7.91 -13.03
N GLN A 529 18.46 -9.04 -12.88
CA GLN A 529 17.88 -10.39 -12.95
C GLN A 529 17.67 -10.89 -11.52
N SER A 530 16.41 -11.11 -11.14
CA SER A 530 16.02 -11.46 -9.76
C SER A 530 15.15 -12.70 -9.67
N GLY A 531 14.55 -13.15 -10.78
CA GLY A 531 13.72 -14.34 -10.83
C GLY A 531 14.53 -15.62 -11.03
N SER A 532 13.98 -16.75 -10.63
CA SER A 532 14.62 -18.07 -10.70
C SER A 532 14.80 -18.61 -12.13
N GLY A 533 14.07 -18.05 -13.10
CA GLY A 533 14.10 -18.45 -14.50
C GLY A 533 15.26 -17.87 -15.31
N THR A 534 15.15 -17.99 -16.63
CA THR A 534 16.17 -17.52 -17.58
C THR A 534 15.64 -16.34 -18.39
N THR A 535 16.28 -15.17 -18.29
CA THR A 535 16.03 -14.04 -19.18
C THR A 535 17.07 -14.03 -20.30
N THR A 536 16.64 -14.25 -21.54
CA THR A 536 17.50 -14.15 -22.73
C THR A 536 17.37 -12.76 -23.35
N LEU A 537 18.45 -11.99 -23.39
CA LEU A 537 18.47 -10.69 -24.08
C LEU A 537 18.81 -10.90 -25.55
N THR A 538 17.82 -10.71 -26.43
CA THR A 538 17.98 -10.95 -27.88
C THR A 538 18.51 -9.73 -28.66
N LYS A 539 18.58 -8.57 -28.00
CA LYS A 539 19.13 -7.32 -28.55
C LYS A 539 20.14 -6.72 -27.58
N ALA A 540 21.07 -5.93 -28.13
CA ALA A 540 22.02 -5.18 -27.33
C ALA A 540 21.28 -4.07 -26.56
N GLN A 541 21.42 -4.08 -25.24
CA GLN A 541 20.83 -3.08 -24.36
C GLN A 541 21.71 -1.83 -24.34
N THR A 542 21.09 -0.64 -24.34
CA THR A 542 21.81 0.65 -24.34
C THR A 542 21.64 1.39 -23.02
N VAL A 543 21.32 0.65 -21.97
CA VAL A 543 21.30 1.10 -20.58
C VAL A 543 22.73 1.40 -20.10
N THR A 544 22.93 2.50 -19.39
CA THR A 544 24.27 2.91 -18.93
C THR A 544 24.53 2.67 -17.44
N GLY A 545 23.49 2.49 -16.62
CA GLY A 545 23.65 2.05 -15.24
C GLY A 545 24.08 0.58 -15.15
N GLY A 546 24.30 0.10 -13.94
CA GLY A 546 24.82 -1.24 -13.68
C GLY A 546 23.82 -2.35 -14.04
N THR A 547 24.35 -3.54 -14.29
CA THR A 547 23.57 -4.77 -14.42
C THR A 547 23.84 -5.66 -13.21
N THR A 548 22.80 -6.08 -12.51
CA THR A 548 22.91 -6.95 -11.33
C THR A 548 22.21 -8.28 -11.58
N ILE A 549 22.83 -9.39 -11.18
CA ILE A 549 22.20 -10.71 -11.17
C ILE A 549 22.13 -11.16 -9.71
N ASN A 550 20.92 -11.30 -9.20
CA ASN A 550 20.64 -11.74 -7.84
C ASN A 550 20.28 -13.23 -7.78
N SER A 551 19.60 -13.75 -8.80
CA SER A 551 19.24 -15.17 -8.94
C SER A 551 18.99 -15.55 -10.41
N GLY A 552 18.68 -16.82 -10.69
CA GLY A 552 18.35 -17.30 -12.03
C GLY A 552 19.47 -17.11 -13.07
N THR A 553 19.10 -16.96 -14.34
CA THR A 553 20.07 -16.81 -15.44
C THR A 553 19.79 -15.58 -16.30
N LEU A 554 20.78 -14.72 -16.49
CA LEU A 554 20.77 -13.71 -17.56
C LEU A 554 21.63 -14.25 -18.72
N GLN A 555 20.97 -14.65 -19.80
CA GLN A 555 21.59 -15.32 -20.95
C GLN A 555 21.75 -14.38 -22.15
N ALA A 556 22.88 -14.49 -22.83
CA ALA A 556 23.13 -13.82 -24.10
C ALA A 556 22.38 -14.50 -25.26
N GLY A 557 21.49 -13.73 -25.91
CA GLY A 557 20.97 -14.03 -27.25
C GLY A 557 21.70 -13.29 -28.36
N ILE A 558 22.62 -12.36 -28.00
CA ILE A 558 23.39 -11.54 -28.93
C ILE A 558 24.76 -11.19 -28.33
N ILE A 559 25.74 -10.88 -29.18
CA ILE A 559 27.03 -10.34 -28.75
C ILE A 559 26.85 -9.00 -28.04
N ASN A 560 27.70 -8.72 -27.04
CA ASN A 560 27.75 -7.44 -26.34
C ASN A 560 26.38 -6.98 -25.77
N MET A 561 25.60 -7.91 -25.21
CA MET A 561 24.21 -7.65 -24.79
C MET A 561 24.08 -6.53 -23.75
N ILE A 562 25.12 -6.28 -22.94
CA ILE A 562 25.16 -5.24 -21.91
C ILE A 562 26.42 -4.37 -21.97
N ALA A 563 27.10 -4.27 -23.11
CA ALA A 563 28.39 -3.55 -23.21
C ALA A 563 28.32 -2.06 -22.85
N SER A 564 27.13 -1.45 -22.92
CA SER A 564 26.90 -0.06 -22.51
C SER A 564 26.82 0.12 -20.98
N SER A 565 26.47 -0.93 -20.24
CA SER A 565 26.29 -0.90 -18.78
C SER A 565 27.59 -0.53 -18.07
N SER A 566 27.50 0.23 -16.98
CA SER A 566 28.66 0.66 -16.20
C SER A 566 29.44 -0.49 -15.55
N GLY A 567 28.82 -1.66 -15.42
CA GLY A 567 29.46 -2.88 -14.92
C GLY A 567 28.44 -3.98 -14.65
N LEU A 568 28.95 -5.20 -14.47
CA LEU A 568 28.18 -6.37 -14.08
C LEU A 568 28.48 -6.73 -12.62
N GLN A 569 27.44 -6.94 -11.82
CA GLN A 569 27.49 -7.49 -10.46
C GLN A 569 26.75 -8.83 -10.44
N VAL A 570 27.44 -9.94 -10.13
CA VAL A 570 26.80 -11.26 -10.00
C VAL A 570 26.79 -11.67 -8.52
N ASN A 571 25.67 -11.42 -7.84
CA ASN A 571 25.44 -11.75 -6.43
C ASN A 571 24.86 -13.17 -6.23
N GLY A 572 24.39 -13.78 -7.30
CA GLY A 572 23.82 -15.11 -7.35
C GLY A 572 23.45 -15.45 -8.78
N GLY A 573 23.05 -16.69 -9.04
CA GLY A 573 22.65 -17.11 -10.38
C GLY A 573 23.79 -17.11 -11.41
N PHE A 574 23.43 -17.01 -12.69
CA PHE A 574 24.31 -17.20 -13.83
C PHE A 574 24.27 -16.01 -14.80
N PHE A 575 25.45 -15.52 -15.17
CA PHE A 575 25.64 -14.79 -16.43
C PHE A 575 26.09 -15.79 -17.49
N ASP A 576 25.20 -16.12 -18.42
CA ASP A 576 25.45 -17.13 -19.45
C ASP A 576 25.76 -16.45 -20.80
N LEU A 577 26.98 -16.61 -21.28
CA LEU A 577 27.43 -16.07 -22.56
C LEU A 577 26.87 -16.86 -23.74
N ASN A 578 26.40 -18.09 -23.53
CA ASN A 578 25.81 -18.94 -24.56
C ASN A 578 26.68 -19.05 -25.83
N GLY A 579 28.01 -19.10 -25.65
CA GLY A 579 28.96 -19.16 -26.76
C GLY A 579 29.19 -17.84 -27.51
N LEU A 580 28.66 -16.70 -27.04
CA LEU A 580 28.73 -15.39 -27.68
C LEU A 580 29.69 -14.45 -26.96
N ASN A 581 30.43 -13.65 -27.73
CA ASN A 581 31.39 -12.68 -27.18
C ASN A 581 30.67 -11.58 -26.39
N GLN A 582 31.15 -11.31 -25.17
CA GLN A 582 30.63 -10.25 -24.31
C GLN A 582 31.74 -9.33 -23.83
N THR A 583 31.43 -8.04 -23.76
CA THR A 583 32.31 -7.00 -23.22
C THR A 583 31.65 -6.35 -22.01
N LEU A 584 32.38 -6.25 -20.89
CA LEU A 584 31.91 -5.65 -19.65
C LEU A 584 32.81 -4.46 -19.29
N LYS A 585 32.23 -3.32 -18.90
CA LYS A 585 33.00 -2.18 -18.39
C LYS A 585 33.55 -2.39 -17.00
N ASN A 586 32.94 -3.25 -16.18
CA ASN A 586 33.48 -3.72 -14.92
C ASN A 586 32.87 -5.08 -14.57
N LEU A 587 33.56 -5.87 -13.75
CA LEU A 587 33.07 -7.15 -13.26
C LEU A 587 33.26 -7.24 -11.74
N ASN A 588 32.15 -7.45 -11.04
CA ASN A 588 32.10 -7.71 -9.61
C ASN A 588 31.16 -8.89 -9.31
N GLY A 589 31.33 -9.53 -8.17
CA GLY A 589 30.43 -10.61 -7.77
C GLY A 589 30.90 -11.37 -6.53
N ASN A 590 29.96 -12.07 -5.89
CA ASN A 590 30.25 -12.92 -4.73
C ASN A 590 30.42 -14.39 -5.16
N ALA A 591 30.71 -15.27 -4.20
CA ALA A 591 30.94 -16.70 -4.46
C ALA A 591 29.70 -17.49 -4.88
N ALA A 592 28.49 -16.93 -4.68
CA ALA A 592 27.23 -17.58 -5.10
C ALA A 592 26.90 -17.33 -6.58
N GLY A 593 27.57 -16.37 -7.22
CA GLY A 593 27.44 -16.10 -8.64
C GLY A 593 28.30 -17.02 -9.52
N ALA A 594 27.85 -17.24 -10.76
CA ALA A 594 28.61 -17.97 -11.76
C ALA A 594 28.53 -17.28 -13.14
N ILE A 595 29.59 -17.47 -13.93
CA ILE A 595 29.66 -17.11 -15.34
C ILE A 595 29.89 -18.39 -16.13
N THR A 596 29.10 -18.60 -17.18
CA THR A 596 29.27 -19.73 -18.11
C THR A 596 29.56 -19.20 -19.51
N MET A 597 30.64 -19.68 -20.13
CA MET A 597 31.08 -19.26 -21.46
C MET A 597 30.29 -19.96 -22.58
N GLY A 598 29.71 -21.13 -22.28
CA GLY A 598 29.17 -22.06 -23.27
C GLY A 598 30.26 -23.00 -23.84
N ALA A 599 29.92 -23.69 -24.94
CA ALA A 599 30.76 -24.72 -25.58
C ALA A 599 31.38 -24.26 -26.92
N ASN A 600 31.67 -22.96 -27.05
CA ASN A 600 32.35 -22.39 -28.21
C ASN A 600 33.78 -21.92 -27.83
N ASN A 601 34.79 -22.47 -28.49
CA ASN A 601 36.20 -22.10 -28.25
C ASN A 601 36.52 -20.65 -28.65
N SER A 602 35.74 -20.03 -29.53
CA SER A 602 35.96 -18.63 -29.92
C SER A 602 35.29 -17.61 -29.00
N THR A 603 34.57 -18.07 -27.97
CA THR A 603 33.89 -17.16 -27.02
C THR A 603 34.91 -16.38 -26.21
N THR A 604 34.75 -15.06 -26.17
CA THR A 604 35.57 -14.17 -25.35
C THR A 604 34.70 -13.38 -24.38
N LEU A 605 35.07 -13.43 -23.10
CA LEU A 605 34.62 -12.50 -22.07
C LEU A 605 35.68 -11.42 -21.92
N THR A 606 35.37 -10.21 -22.36
CA THR A 606 36.26 -9.05 -22.25
C THR A 606 35.88 -8.21 -21.03
N VAL A 607 36.82 -7.96 -20.13
CA VAL A 607 36.64 -7.08 -18.95
C VAL A 607 37.51 -5.83 -19.13
N ASN A 608 36.85 -4.71 -19.36
CA ASN A 608 37.43 -3.42 -19.73
C ASN A 608 37.39 -2.41 -18.57
N ASN A 609 37.73 -2.89 -17.37
CA ASN A 609 37.59 -2.08 -16.16
C ASN A 609 38.69 -1.02 -16.02
N THR A 610 38.26 0.21 -15.75
CA THR A 610 39.12 1.34 -15.36
C THR A 610 39.20 1.46 -13.85
N ALA A 611 38.06 1.27 -13.16
CA ALA A 611 38.00 1.04 -11.72
C ALA A 611 38.34 -0.42 -11.38
N ASN A 612 38.76 -0.69 -10.15
CA ASN A 612 39.02 -2.06 -9.72
C ASN A 612 37.71 -2.86 -9.62
N GLY A 613 37.77 -4.16 -9.89
CA GLY A 613 36.66 -5.10 -9.76
C GLY A 613 37.10 -6.35 -9.02
N VAL A 614 36.19 -6.95 -8.24
CA VAL A 614 36.45 -8.21 -7.51
C VAL A 614 35.35 -9.21 -7.82
N TYR A 615 35.73 -10.35 -8.39
CA TYR A 615 34.83 -11.44 -8.72
C TYR A 615 35.22 -12.70 -7.94
N SER A 616 34.36 -13.10 -7.01
CA SER A 616 34.55 -14.30 -6.19
C SER A 616 33.79 -15.53 -6.69
N GLY A 617 32.99 -15.39 -7.75
CA GLY A 617 32.20 -16.46 -8.35
C GLY A 617 33.01 -17.37 -9.27
N THR A 618 32.36 -18.40 -9.83
CA THR A 618 33.01 -19.31 -10.78
C THR A 618 32.92 -18.82 -12.22
N ILE A 619 33.95 -19.06 -13.04
CA ILE A 619 33.89 -18.88 -14.51
C ILE A 619 34.18 -20.22 -15.16
N THR A 620 33.28 -20.74 -16.00
CA THR A 620 33.41 -22.08 -16.58
C THR A 620 33.05 -22.13 -18.06
N GLY A 621 33.52 -23.15 -18.78
CA GLY A 621 33.16 -23.42 -20.18
C GLY A 621 34.39 -23.38 -21.09
N THR A 622 34.18 -23.06 -22.36
CA THR A 622 35.27 -22.91 -23.34
C THR A 622 35.46 -21.47 -23.80
N GLY A 623 36.68 -21.10 -24.17
CA GLY A 623 37.00 -19.75 -24.68
C GLY A 623 37.99 -18.97 -23.82
N SER A 624 37.94 -17.65 -23.90
CA SER A 624 38.97 -16.76 -23.36
C SER A 624 38.41 -15.67 -22.44
N LEU A 625 39.14 -15.37 -21.37
CA LEU A 625 39.00 -14.16 -20.55
C LEU A 625 40.07 -13.15 -20.98
N LEU A 626 39.63 -12.02 -21.49
CA LEU A 626 40.47 -10.90 -21.91
C LEU A 626 40.32 -9.72 -20.93
N LYS A 627 41.40 -9.39 -20.24
CA LYS A 627 41.49 -8.24 -19.33
C LYS A 627 42.17 -7.06 -20.03
N GLN A 628 41.51 -5.92 -20.08
CA GLN A 628 42.04 -4.67 -20.66
C GLN A 628 41.77 -3.47 -19.75
N ASN A 629 42.24 -2.28 -20.15
CA ASN A 629 42.15 -1.01 -19.41
C ASN A 629 42.86 -1.01 -18.05
N SER A 630 42.99 0.17 -17.45
CA SER A 630 43.90 0.44 -16.33
C SER A 630 43.53 -0.21 -15.00
N GLY A 631 42.29 -0.63 -14.80
CA GLY A 631 41.81 -1.18 -13.53
C GLY A 631 42.40 -2.55 -13.22
N THR A 632 42.34 -2.94 -11.95
CA THR A 632 42.66 -4.31 -11.52
C THR A 632 41.39 -5.16 -11.49
N LEU A 633 41.41 -6.34 -12.11
CA LEU A 633 40.40 -7.38 -11.88
C LEU A 633 40.97 -8.41 -10.91
N THR A 634 40.33 -8.58 -9.75
CA THR A 634 40.67 -9.64 -8.80
C THR A 634 39.75 -10.84 -9.01
N LEU A 635 40.32 -12.00 -9.30
CA LEU A 635 39.65 -13.29 -9.34
C LEU A 635 39.90 -14.00 -8.01
N ALA A 636 38.86 -14.06 -7.18
CA ALA A 636 38.85 -14.77 -5.91
C ALA A 636 38.06 -16.08 -5.93
N GLY A 637 37.33 -16.34 -7.02
CA GLY A 637 36.70 -17.63 -7.30
C GLY A 637 37.45 -18.44 -8.35
N ASN A 638 37.03 -19.70 -8.52
CA ASN A 638 37.66 -20.61 -9.49
C ASN A 638 37.32 -20.23 -10.93
N VAL A 639 38.31 -20.31 -11.81
CA VAL A 639 38.13 -20.16 -13.26
C VAL A 639 38.56 -21.46 -13.91
N ASN A 640 37.67 -22.09 -14.69
CA ASN A 640 37.94 -23.33 -15.40
C ASN A 640 37.57 -23.15 -16.88
N LEU A 641 38.54 -22.67 -17.67
CA LEU A 641 38.40 -22.50 -19.11
C LEU A 641 39.02 -23.71 -19.81
N THR A 642 38.14 -24.58 -20.29
CA THR A 642 38.48 -25.79 -21.04
C THR A 642 38.50 -25.50 -22.55
N GLY A 643 39.10 -26.37 -23.36
CA GLY A 643 39.20 -26.16 -24.82
C GLY A 643 40.56 -25.63 -25.28
N ASP A 644 41.04 -26.18 -26.39
CA ASP A 644 42.34 -25.85 -27.01
C ASP A 644 42.21 -24.55 -27.83
N VAL A 645 42.18 -23.43 -27.12
CA VAL A 645 42.37 -22.10 -27.72
C VAL A 645 43.83 -21.69 -27.62
N SER A 646 44.29 -20.86 -28.55
CA SER A 646 45.65 -20.34 -28.55
C SER A 646 46.00 -19.56 -27.27
N SER A 647 45.01 -18.99 -26.58
CA SER A 647 45.16 -18.23 -25.31
C SER A 647 43.84 -18.06 -24.55
N ASN A 648 43.66 -18.75 -23.41
CA ASN A 648 42.46 -18.59 -22.57
C ASN A 648 42.54 -17.37 -21.66
N ILE A 649 43.70 -17.04 -21.10
CA ILE A 649 43.86 -15.85 -20.26
C ILE A 649 44.71 -14.84 -21.00
N GLN A 650 44.18 -13.64 -21.24
CA GLN A 650 44.88 -12.57 -21.92
C GLN A 650 44.81 -11.29 -21.09
N VAL A 651 45.96 -10.68 -20.81
CA VAL A 651 46.05 -9.40 -20.10
C VAL A 651 46.74 -8.39 -21.00
N THR A 652 45.96 -7.43 -21.52
CA THR A 652 46.44 -6.41 -22.46
C THR A 652 46.30 -4.98 -21.93
N GLY A 653 45.85 -4.82 -20.67
CA GLY A 653 45.92 -3.57 -19.94
C GLY A 653 45.61 -3.75 -18.45
N GLY A 654 46.22 -2.90 -17.62
CA GLY A 654 46.04 -2.91 -16.16
C GLY A 654 46.50 -4.22 -15.54
N SER A 655 45.79 -4.68 -14.50
CA SER A 655 46.20 -5.87 -13.74
C SER A 655 45.11 -6.94 -13.65
N LEU A 656 45.49 -8.20 -13.81
CA LEU A 656 44.70 -9.35 -13.38
C LEU A 656 45.33 -9.94 -12.11
N LEU A 657 44.59 -10.01 -11.01
CA LEU A 657 45.05 -10.55 -9.73
C LEU A 657 44.31 -11.85 -9.43
N ILE A 658 45.04 -12.94 -9.28
CA ILE A 658 44.55 -14.24 -8.82
C ILE A 658 44.90 -14.33 -7.33
N ASN A 659 43.89 -14.27 -6.48
CA ASN A 659 44.05 -14.22 -5.03
C ASN A 659 42.79 -14.73 -4.32
N GLY A 660 42.94 -15.57 -3.29
CA GLY A 660 41.82 -16.11 -2.52
C GLY A 660 41.85 -17.62 -2.35
N GLY A 661 42.97 -18.28 -2.65
CA GLY A 661 43.06 -19.75 -2.58
C GLY A 661 42.40 -20.45 -3.77
N ASN A 662 42.12 -19.73 -4.85
CA ASN A 662 41.39 -20.20 -6.02
C ASN A 662 42.32 -20.79 -7.09
N THR A 663 41.75 -21.61 -7.97
CA THR A 663 42.44 -22.12 -9.15
C THR A 663 41.90 -21.48 -10.43
N VAL A 664 42.80 -20.96 -11.25
CA VAL A 664 42.54 -20.52 -12.63
C VAL A 664 43.17 -21.53 -13.58
N GLU A 665 42.35 -22.38 -14.20
CA GLU A 665 42.77 -23.33 -15.21
C GLU A 665 42.60 -22.74 -16.63
N SER A 666 43.67 -22.86 -17.41
CA SER A 666 43.79 -22.34 -18.77
C SER A 666 44.68 -23.26 -19.62
N SER A 667 44.47 -23.29 -20.93
CA SER A 667 45.41 -23.88 -21.87
C SER A 667 46.68 -23.03 -21.97
N SER A 668 46.54 -21.71 -22.07
CA SER A 668 47.66 -20.78 -22.04
C SER A 668 47.28 -19.40 -21.51
N ALA A 669 48.28 -18.67 -20.99
CA ALA A 669 48.15 -17.32 -20.47
C ALA A 669 49.12 -16.36 -21.20
N GLN A 670 48.65 -15.15 -21.51
CA GLN A 670 49.41 -14.13 -22.25
C GLN A 670 49.35 -12.79 -21.55
N ILE A 671 50.50 -12.14 -21.39
CA ILE A 671 50.63 -10.82 -20.75
C ILE A 671 51.31 -9.87 -21.73
N SER A 672 50.62 -8.80 -22.13
CA SER A 672 51.04 -7.84 -23.15
C SER A 672 51.37 -6.45 -22.56
N ASN A 673 51.63 -5.46 -23.42
CA ASN A 673 52.25 -4.18 -23.08
C ASN A 673 51.63 -3.47 -21.85
N GLY A 674 52.47 -3.07 -20.90
CA GLY A 674 52.06 -2.28 -19.73
C GLY A 674 51.06 -2.98 -18.82
N SER A 675 50.99 -4.31 -18.87
CA SER A 675 50.02 -5.13 -18.14
C SER A 675 50.68 -6.00 -17.08
N ALA A 676 49.94 -6.32 -16.02
CA ALA A 676 50.39 -7.22 -14.97
C ALA A 676 49.42 -8.39 -14.74
N LEU A 677 49.98 -9.59 -14.56
CA LEU A 677 49.27 -10.73 -13.99
C LEU A 677 49.94 -11.06 -12.67
N THR A 678 49.17 -11.13 -11.59
CA THR A 678 49.69 -11.44 -10.26
C THR A 678 49.02 -12.70 -9.74
N VAL A 679 49.81 -13.68 -9.31
CA VAL A 679 49.34 -14.86 -8.58
C VAL A 679 49.85 -14.75 -7.16
N SER A 680 48.96 -14.53 -6.19
CA SER A 680 49.36 -14.27 -4.82
C SER A 680 48.47 -14.94 -3.78
N GLY A 681 49.06 -15.26 -2.63
CA GLY A 681 48.39 -15.89 -1.50
C GLY A 681 48.45 -17.42 -1.57
N SER A 682 48.40 -18.05 -0.41
CA SER A 682 48.40 -19.51 -0.29
C SER A 682 47.17 -20.13 -0.98
N GLY A 683 47.39 -21.21 -1.73
CA GLY A 683 46.34 -21.91 -2.48
C GLY A 683 45.99 -21.28 -3.82
N SER A 684 46.30 -20.00 -4.04
CA SER A 684 46.06 -19.32 -5.32
C SER A 684 46.94 -19.91 -6.41
N THR A 685 46.34 -20.49 -7.45
CA THR A 685 47.04 -21.22 -8.51
C THR A 685 46.62 -20.75 -9.89
N LEU A 686 47.57 -20.37 -10.72
CA LEU A 686 47.39 -20.29 -12.17
C LEU A 686 47.94 -21.57 -12.80
N LYS A 687 47.06 -22.38 -13.36
CA LYS A 687 47.40 -23.59 -14.11
C LYS A 687 47.29 -23.30 -15.60
N SER A 688 48.45 -23.24 -16.26
CA SER A 688 48.59 -23.07 -17.70
C SER A 688 49.07 -24.37 -18.32
N ARG A 689 48.22 -25.08 -19.07
CA ARG A 689 48.54 -26.43 -19.57
C ARG A 689 49.69 -26.43 -20.60
N VAL A 690 49.82 -25.35 -21.37
CA VAL A 690 50.74 -25.27 -22.52
C VAL A 690 51.84 -24.23 -22.26
N ALA A 691 51.48 -22.96 -22.05
CA ALA A 691 52.46 -21.89 -21.95
C ALA A 691 51.92 -20.66 -21.22
N THR A 692 52.79 -20.02 -20.44
CA THR A 692 52.59 -18.65 -19.96
C THR A 692 53.60 -17.75 -20.67
N SER A 693 53.13 -16.84 -21.51
CA SER A 693 54.00 -15.94 -22.27
C SER A 693 53.90 -14.50 -21.76
N VAL A 694 55.05 -13.88 -21.57
CA VAL A 694 55.19 -12.57 -20.94
C VAL A 694 55.88 -11.60 -21.88
N GLY A 695 55.24 -10.46 -22.12
CA GLY A 695 55.76 -9.40 -22.98
C GLY A 695 55.48 -9.59 -24.47
N THR A 696 54.50 -10.41 -24.84
CA THR A 696 54.24 -10.79 -26.25
C THR A 696 53.99 -9.61 -27.21
N ALA A 697 53.66 -8.43 -26.67
CA ALA A 697 53.61 -7.17 -27.41
C ALA A 697 54.15 -5.96 -26.60
N GLY A 698 55.17 -6.12 -25.73
CA GLY A 698 55.75 -5.00 -24.95
C GLY A 698 56.22 -5.38 -23.54
N THR A 699 56.15 -4.45 -22.58
CA THR A 699 56.55 -4.69 -21.17
C THR A 699 55.42 -5.35 -20.38
N GLY A 700 55.33 -6.69 -20.45
CA GLY A 700 54.41 -7.47 -19.61
C GLY A 700 55.07 -7.88 -18.29
N ILE A 701 54.31 -7.87 -17.20
CA ILE A 701 54.80 -8.26 -15.86
C ILE A 701 54.00 -9.46 -15.34
N LEU A 702 54.68 -10.51 -14.93
CA LEU A 702 54.12 -11.60 -14.14
C LEU A 702 54.67 -11.52 -12.71
N ASN A 703 53.81 -11.39 -11.71
CA ASN A 703 54.20 -11.47 -10.31
C ASN A 703 53.72 -12.80 -9.72
N VAL A 704 54.61 -13.54 -9.06
CA VAL A 704 54.26 -14.73 -8.31
C VAL A 704 54.78 -14.54 -6.89
N SER A 705 53.87 -14.38 -5.92
CA SER A 705 54.23 -13.92 -4.58
C SER A 705 53.45 -14.63 -3.47
N SER A 706 53.90 -14.50 -2.23
CA SER A 706 53.15 -14.92 -1.03
C SER A 706 52.61 -16.36 -1.11
N SER A 707 53.43 -17.31 -1.56
CA SER A 707 53.08 -18.73 -1.80
C SER A 707 52.04 -19.01 -2.91
N GLY A 708 51.74 -18.02 -3.76
CA GLY A 708 50.99 -18.23 -5.00
C GLY A 708 51.78 -19.15 -5.95
N THR A 709 51.06 -19.96 -6.73
CA THR A 709 51.66 -20.97 -7.61
C THR A 709 51.33 -20.72 -9.08
N LEU A 710 52.36 -20.60 -9.92
CA LEU A 710 52.24 -20.78 -11.36
C LEU A 710 52.59 -22.22 -11.71
N LEU A 711 51.62 -23.00 -12.20
CA LEU A 711 51.81 -24.34 -12.70
C LEU A 711 51.78 -24.31 -14.24
N THR A 712 52.90 -24.56 -14.91
CA THR A 712 53.01 -24.45 -16.39
C THR A 712 53.88 -25.53 -17.02
N ASN A 713 53.77 -25.73 -18.33
CA ASN A 713 54.74 -26.50 -19.12
C ASN A 713 55.89 -25.63 -19.65
N THR A 714 55.60 -24.38 -20.01
CA THR A 714 56.59 -23.40 -20.48
C THR A 714 56.28 -22.02 -19.88
N LEU A 715 57.30 -21.32 -19.42
CA LEU A 715 57.28 -19.90 -19.12
C LEU A 715 58.18 -19.18 -20.13
N SER A 716 57.60 -18.40 -21.05
CA SER A 716 58.34 -17.79 -22.16
C SER A 716 58.29 -16.26 -22.12
N GLY A 717 59.39 -15.59 -22.43
CA GLY A 717 59.48 -14.14 -22.64
C GLY A 717 59.75 -13.76 -24.09
N THR A 718 59.67 -12.45 -24.40
CA THR A 718 60.07 -11.84 -25.69
C THR A 718 61.21 -10.83 -25.55
N GLY A 719 62.05 -10.97 -24.52
CA GLY A 719 63.14 -10.05 -24.17
C GLY A 719 62.71 -8.87 -23.29
N SER A 720 61.48 -8.35 -23.48
CA SER A 720 60.91 -7.23 -22.71
C SER A 720 59.96 -7.65 -21.57
N GLY A 721 59.66 -8.94 -21.46
CA GLY A 721 58.85 -9.49 -20.37
C GLY A 721 59.60 -9.54 -19.04
N GLN A 722 58.89 -9.33 -17.94
CA GLN A 722 59.42 -9.41 -16.58
C GLN A 722 58.61 -10.40 -15.74
N VAL A 723 59.30 -11.26 -14.99
CA VAL A 723 58.72 -12.14 -13.98
C VAL A 723 59.36 -11.81 -12.63
N ASN A 724 58.52 -11.44 -11.66
CA ASN A 724 58.93 -11.15 -10.30
C ASN A 724 58.49 -12.28 -9.38
N PHE A 725 59.43 -12.84 -8.63
CA PHE A 725 59.17 -13.80 -7.57
C PHE A 725 59.38 -13.13 -6.22
N ASP A 726 58.37 -13.21 -5.34
CA ASP A 726 58.43 -12.68 -3.97
C ASP A 726 57.76 -13.66 -2.99
N GLY A 727 58.41 -14.81 -2.79
CA GLY A 727 57.88 -15.95 -2.06
C GLY A 727 56.93 -16.83 -2.88
N GLY A 728 56.91 -16.68 -4.22
CA GLY A 728 56.08 -17.46 -5.14
C GLY A 728 56.68 -18.80 -5.58
N ILE A 729 55.84 -19.65 -6.17
CA ILE A 729 56.20 -20.99 -6.65
C ILE A 729 55.97 -21.08 -8.17
N LEU A 730 57.00 -21.41 -8.93
CA LEU A 730 56.90 -21.86 -10.32
C LEU A 730 56.99 -23.39 -10.33
N LYS A 731 55.97 -24.07 -10.85
CA LYS A 731 55.84 -25.53 -10.81
C LYS A 731 55.70 -26.12 -12.21
N ALA A 732 56.41 -27.21 -12.48
CA ALA A 732 56.39 -27.89 -13.78
C ALA A 732 55.22 -28.87 -13.92
N THR A 733 54.68 -28.98 -15.14
CA THR A 733 53.65 -29.97 -15.51
C THR A 733 54.18 -31.15 -16.33
N ALA A 734 55.36 -31.00 -16.96
CA ALA A 734 56.04 -32.03 -17.72
C ALA A 734 57.54 -31.71 -17.83
N SER A 735 58.33 -32.67 -18.32
CA SER A 735 59.74 -32.46 -18.65
C SER A 735 59.90 -31.51 -19.84
N ASN A 736 60.74 -30.50 -19.69
CA ASN A 736 60.95 -29.48 -20.72
C ASN A 736 62.34 -28.83 -20.62
N ASN A 737 63.19 -29.02 -21.63
CA ASN A 737 64.52 -28.42 -21.70
C ASN A 737 64.52 -26.92 -22.03
N ALA A 738 63.36 -26.34 -22.33
CA ALA A 738 63.15 -24.90 -22.48
C ALA A 738 62.03 -24.42 -21.54
N PHE A 739 61.99 -24.98 -20.32
CA PHE A 739 60.96 -24.72 -19.31
C PHE A 739 60.80 -23.23 -19.02
N ILE A 740 61.92 -22.50 -18.92
CA ILE A 740 61.94 -21.03 -18.93
C ILE A 740 62.84 -20.59 -20.08
N SER A 741 62.34 -19.70 -20.95
CA SER A 741 63.06 -19.24 -22.14
C SER A 741 62.66 -17.82 -22.57
N GLY A 742 63.51 -17.14 -23.35
CA GLY A 742 63.15 -15.91 -24.06
C GLY A 742 63.10 -14.61 -23.24
N PHE A 743 63.53 -14.61 -21.98
CA PHE A 743 63.64 -13.38 -21.16
C PHE A 743 64.96 -12.62 -21.38
N GLY A 744 64.94 -11.30 -21.19
CA GLY A 744 66.16 -10.49 -21.11
C GLY A 744 66.98 -10.78 -19.85
N ALA A 745 68.18 -10.18 -19.73
CA ALA A 745 69.12 -10.46 -18.64
C ALA A 745 68.58 -10.22 -17.22
N THR A 746 67.62 -9.31 -17.06
CA THR A 746 66.94 -9.00 -15.79
C THR A 746 65.46 -9.41 -15.80
N GLY A 747 65.03 -10.17 -16.81
CA GLY A 747 63.63 -10.54 -17.00
C GLY A 747 63.10 -11.53 -15.95
N LEU A 748 63.98 -12.19 -15.19
CA LEU A 748 63.61 -13.02 -14.04
C LEU A 748 64.20 -12.39 -12.77
N ALA A 749 63.35 -11.82 -11.92
CA ALA A 749 63.75 -11.12 -10.72
C ALA A 749 63.29 -11.84 -9.45
N LEU A 750 64.24 -12.12 -8.55
CA LEU A 750 64.01 -12.63 -7.20
C LEU A 750 63.99 -11.43 -6.24
N LEU A 751 62.81 -11.06 -5.77
CA LEU A 751 62.61 -10.00 -4.77
C LEU A 751 62.92 -10.52 -3.37
N SER A 752 62.70 -9.72 -2.32
CA SER A 752 63.09 -10.03 -0.94
C SER A 752 62.59 -11.39 -0.42
N GLY A 753 61.38 -11.81 -0.82
CA GLY A 753 60.80 -13.11 -0.46
C GLY A 753 61.36 -14.30 -1.24
N GLY A 754 62.22 -14.07 -2.24
CA GLY A 754 62.81 -15.13 -3.08
C GLY A 754 61.81 -15.80 -4.02
N GLY A 755 62.20 -16.93 -4.60
CA GLY A 755 61.36 -17.70 -5.52
C GLY A 755 61.66 -19.19 -5.44
N THR A 756 60.62 -20.01 -5.61
CA THR A 756 60.73 -21.47 -5.65
C THR A 756 60.49 -21.99 -7.05
N VAL A 757 61.40 -22.82 -7.56
CA VAL A 757 61.21 -23.63 -8.77
C VAL A 757 60.99 -25.08 -8.33
N ASP A 758 59.74 -25.54 -8.45
CA ASP A 758 59.32 -26.91 -8.20
C ASP A 758 59.32 -27.71 -9.50
N SER A 759 60.33 -28.57 -9.66
CA SER A 759 60.42 -29.51 -10.78
C SER A 759 59.27 -30.52 -10.83
N ASN A 760 58.56 -30.73 -9.72
CA ASN A 760 57.42 -31.65 -9.64
C ASN A 760 57.73 -33.08 -10.12
N GLY A 761 59.00 -33.51 -10.02
CA GLY A 761 59.46 -34.81 -10.51
C GLY A 761 59.94 -34.84 -11.97
N PHE A 762 59.87 -33.71 -12.69
CA PHE A 762 60.24 -33.60 -14.10
C PHE A 762 61.63 -32.97 -14.29
N ASP A 763 62.36 -33.44 -15.29
CA ASP A 763 63.57 -32.76 -15.75
C ASP A 763 63.22 -31.48 -16.53
N ILE A 764 63.71 -30.34 -16.05
CA ILE A 764 63.46 -29.01 -16.61
C ILE A 764 64.76 -28.23 -16.79
N ALA A 765 64.79 -27.27 -17.71
CA ALA A 765 65.95 -26.41 -17.90
C ALA A 765 65.59 -24.96 -18.27
N THR A 766 66.52 -24.06 -18.01
CA THR A 766 66.44 -22.63 -18.38
C THR A 766 67.78 -22.13 -18.89
N ASP A 767 67.73 -21.33 -19.96
CA ASP A 767 68.85 -20.54 -20.47
C ASP A 767 68.83 -19.08 -19.97
N ASN A 768 67.74 -18.65 -19.34
CA ASN A 768 67.64 -17.33 -18.74
C ASN A 768 68.31 -17.24 -17.38
N ALA A 769 68.91 -16.07 -17.12
CA ALA A 769 69.55 -15.70 -15.86
C ALA A 769 68.51 -15.23 -14.82
N PHE A 770 68.72 -15.58 -13.55
CA PHE A 770 68.00 -14.98 -12.42
C PHE A 770 68.76 -13.78 -11.87
N SER A 771 68.05 -12.71 -11.51
CA SER A 771 68.59 -11.48 -10.93
C SER A 771 67.90 -11.13 -9.60
N GLY A 772 68.39 -10.11 -8.89
CA GLY A 772 67.75 -9.59 -7.67
C GLY A 772 68.42 -10.01 -6.35
N ILE A 773 67.74 -9.77 -5.24
CA ILE A 773 68.29 -9.96 -3.87
C ILE A 773 67.76 -11.22 -3.18
N GLY A 774 66.75 -11.87 -3.75
CA GLY A 774 66.07 -13.02 -3.16
C GLY A 774 66.79 -14.35 -3.29
N LEU A 775 66.38 -15.29 -2.44
CA LEU A 775 66.80 -16.69 -2.48
C LEU A 775 66.15 -17.43 -3.66
N LEU A 776 66.92 -18.20 -4.42
CA LEU A 776 66.39 -19.19 -5.36
C LEU A 776 66.29 -20.55 -4.67
N THR A 777 65.08 -21.12 -4.58
CA THR A 777 64.85 -22.45 -4.00
C THR A 777 64.46 -23.46 -5.08
N LYS A 778 65.22 -24.55 -5.21
CA LYS A 778 64.86 -25.72 -6.03
C LYS A 778 64.16 -26.77 -5.16
N THR A 779 63.03 -27.29 -5.63
CA THR A 779 62.33 -28.44 -5.04
C THR A 779 61.77 -29.40 -6.11
N GLY A 780 61.11 -30.47 -5.68
CA GLY A 780 60.66 -31.60 -6.50
C GLY A 780 61.80 -32.55 -6.89
N ALA A 781 61.47 -33.81 -7.17
CA ALA A 781 62.47 -34.87 -7.36
C ALA A 781 63.28 -34.78 -8.68
N GLY A 782 62.83 -34.00 -9.66
CA GLY A 782 63.46 -33.90 -10.98
C GLY A 782 64.72 -33.03 -11.01
N THR A 783 65.41 -33.03 -12.16
CA THR A 783 66.60 -32.21 -12.41
C THR A 783 66.20 -30.82 -12.90
N PHE A 784 66.74 -29.76 -12.27
CA PHE A 784 66.68 -28.40 -12.82
C PHE A 784 68.05 -28.00 -13.37
N THR A 785 68.15 -27.84 -14.69
CA THR A 785 69.39 -27.43 -15.36
C THR A 785 69.40 -25.91 -15.59
N LEU A 786 70.41 -25.21 -15.05
CA LEU A 786 70.64 -23.78 -15.31
C LEU A 786 71.85 -23.62 -16.22
N THR A 787 71.65 -22.92 -17.34
CA THR A 787 72.73 -22.58 -18.27
C THR A 787 72.97 -21.07 -18.36
N GLY A 788 71.96 -20.24 -18.05
CA GLY A 788 72.09 -18.78 -18.00
C GLY A 788 72.93 -18.28 -16.81
N THR A 789 73.64 -17.16 -17.00
CA THR A 789 74.52 -16.56 -15.96
C THR A 789 73.72 -15.69 -14.99
N SER A 790 73.38 -16.24 -13.82
CA SER A 790 72.57 -15.57 -12.81
C SER A 790 73.36 -14.54 -12.00
N THR A 791 72.74 -13.40 -11.68
CA THR A 791 73.34 -12.27 -10.95
C THR A 791 72.67 -11.99 -9.59
N HIS A 792 71.73 -12.84 -9.16
CA HIS A 792 71.08 -12.67 -7.86
C HIS A 792 72.06 -12.81 -6.68
N THR A 793 71.81 -12.14 -5.57
CA THR A 793 72.71 -12.15 -4.39
C THR A 793 72.18 -12.94 -3.20
N GLY A 794 70.89 -13.32 -3.19
CA GLY A 794 70.24 -13.99 -2.05
C GLY A 794 70.54 -15.48 -1.87
N GLY A 795 71.42 -16.07 -2.67
CA GLY A 795 71.83 -17.48 -2.58
C GLY A 795 70.94 -18.45 -3.34
N THR A 796 71.37 -19.72 -3.39
CA THR A 796 70.61 -20.83 -4.00
C THR A 796 70.49 -21.97 -2.99
N LYS A 797 69.28 -22.48 -2.80
CA LYS A 797 68.96 -23.62 -1.94
C LYS A 797 68.38 -24.78 -2.75
N VAL A 798 68.88 -25.99 -2.54
CA VAL A 798 68.31 -27.21 -3.14
C VAL A 798 67.62 -28.01 -2.05
N SER A 799 66.29 -27.88 -1.95
CA SER A 799 65.52 -28.58 -0.92
C SER A 799 65.31 -30.05 -1.27
N THR A 800 65.07 -30.37 -2.56
CA THR A 800 64.94 -31.75 -3.07
C THR A 800 65.32 -31.83 -4.57
N GLY A 801 65.66 -33.04 -5.03
CA GLY A 801 66.02 -33.34 -6.42
C GLY A 801 67.45 -32.91 -6.78
N VAL A 802 67.69 -32.66 -8.08
CA VAL A 802 69.02 -32.31 -8.61
C VAL A 802 69.00 -30.89 -9.17
N LEU A 803 70.02 -30.10 -8.85
CA LEU A 803 70.35 -28.83 -9.52
C LEU A 803 71.59 -29.06 -10.38
N ARG A 804 71.49 -28.90 -11.70
CA ARG A 804 72.59 -29.10 -12.65
C ARG A 804 73.02 -27.76 -13.25
N LEU A 805 74.32 -27.48 -13.22
CA LEU A 805 74.91 -26.25 -13.75
C LEU A 805 75.77 -26.61 -14.96
N THR A 806 75.64 -25.88 -16.07
CA THR A 806 76.45 -26.16 -17.28
C THR A 806 77.41 -25.04 -17.66
N ASN A 807 77.37 -23.89 -16.97
CA ASN A 807 78.26 -22.74 -17.20
C ASN A 807 78.78 -22.16 -15.87
N ALA A 808 79.99 -21.59 -15.89
CA ALA A 808 80.55 -20.85 -14.76
C ALA A 808 79.80 -19.53 -14.57
N GLY A 809 78.98 -19.43 -13.53
CA GLY A 809 78.11 -18.27 -13.27
C GLY A 809 76.60 -18.58 -13.29
N SER A 810 76.20 -19.84 -13.42
CA SER A 810 74.78 -20.23 -13.38
C SER A 810 74.08 -20.07 -12.02
N ILE A 811 74.86 -19.84 -10.96
CA ILE A 811 74.39 -19.51 -9.60
C ILE A 811 74.92 -18.13 -9.21
N GLY A 812 74.11 -17.33 -8.52
CA GLY A 812 74.46 -16.00 -8.03
C GLY A 812 75.69 -15.95 -7.12
N SER A 813 76.14 -14.74 -6.73
CA SER A 813 77.43 -14.49 -6.05
C SER A 813 77.56 -14.98 -4.60
N SER A 814 76.68 -15.87 -4.14
CA SER A 814 76.60 -16.36 -2.76
C SER A 814 76.48 -17.89 -2.67
N ALA A 815 76.81 -18.45 -1.49
CA ALA A 815 76.99 -19.89 -1.28
C ALA A 815 75.73 -20.74 -1.56
N VAL A 816 75.95 -21.99 -2.01
CA VAL A 816 74.89 -23.00 -2.17
C VAL A 816 74.70 -23.72 -0.83
N ALA A 817 73.48 -23.72 -0.30
CA ALA A 817 73.11 -24.54 0.86
C ALA A 817 72.30 -25.75 0.38
N SER A 818 72.83 -26.96 0.62
CA SER A 818 72.15 -28.24 0.39
C SER A 818 71.25 -28.61 1.57
#